data_AF-A0A820JZZ5-F1
#
_entry.id   AF-A0A820JZZ5-F1
#
_cell.length_a   1.000
_cell.length_b   1.000
_cell.length_c   1.000
_cell.angle_alpha   90.00
_cell.angle_beta   90.00
_cell.angle_gamma   90.00
#
_symmetry.space_group_name_H-M   'P 1'
#
loop_
_entity.id
_entity.type
_entity.pdbx_description
1 polymer ?
#
loop_
_entity_poly.entity_id
_entity_poly.type
_entity_poly.pdbx_seq_one_letter_code
_entity_poly.pdbx_strand_id
1 'polypeptide(L)'
;MMKEEDNSIYQLNMGEGKTSIILIIFSEMIADGKQVVRINCLESLMGVTQELLRNKFSGLFQKKIYVMPFSRRVMFSKENLERIKEMLTECQNGKHILLVTSEQCFCFQLKKHEMFLEYLKSKDADDFFDWDEHHHRSYTCTINPKTSRGLTDSQQNLKQALQSLGYIDNNNKILKYPSESFEEFIEFRRQVYNKFSQGTWYDIRNAYDILRDQSTQLKSQRQQKLDLLYSIDEFKFFDILDESDEILRHGKELNYTLGLSKTLDGGQIRWEIPFLLFKIILTENKFSESLKKFSQEDDCPLVFQENFISVSGIGGGSPLVRFVKYDFFLQNIKPDLCQKLCEILLARFRLKQTNIIDDDGENYGSYEDFVEGKCLFKEDRIIKLLKTKSRDMLNSFLLAKAWLSHKLLYHVMSYRYRVEYELSEKRGKEIAIPFRDKDLPSENSEFSHPDIMIGFTILSYLYRGLDSKQVKNGLIKLKNDPKQDKDSLLQKWVQENKNWIEERSQKEKEGFPEWLKSFKTLDLENEDRIKKAHFYLSRNFSFVQYYLSNFTFTNGTKYYEKKLTGNAHTLAGEGKTKGFSGTKDCNDTMPEPIAPNRLPSQEGTNGKMLHILSRDVNKTYQSKIEISSTMELLDQVCEYAKQNKDCYVLIDAGAIITEISNFDVCKYLIKKIDKRFDGIVYFSDKNNKIIVILRNEEYFPLSTCHIDNKKLFVYLDEVHTRGTDLKLPLTARGIVTLGKNMNKDKLMQAVMRLRELDFKQSIVLWGTKEISAEIANINGITIDNITNKHVLIWVTYNTIQKNENDLYLVTKEKLKYVIKRRALEYQKKIKEIPMDSLIIAYVSEGLDSIEKSYGITPQKRNPTDLLNRNMGAYLSDFYPRLKSELEKEKQCLELIKEIDRNLKDVDRPKMKRILERVDHKLPSTILTVNADYNCDQENEREIEEMERAEVGSVVEKTSAYEDTWTFNTVFEQNFREKGLREEKGYLKLKELRKCFEFIDIKHLKNLKWHNKVLATENFIKTIEDVDDKNKRNQTDYLKPVNMILIHRTGKEVYFIIVSTFEAQYLIKLFHEKQDPKVSIMHIDDVNGPTMVPTNAVMLTKEEINKVVAVIRLFNGDCHYNTEEINVIKKCVAIVESNAFHEKKTKSEEIHNELESRHYLTNSFITSKLATQLANENDRILLETEAELGIDLQHRLHSIINESISEDAEIVWRLPELIKQLIRIRGKSEQY
;
A
#
# COMPACT_ATOMS: atom_id res chain seq x y z
N MET A 1 -17.13 28.67 1.81
CA MET A 1 -15.76 28.11 1.94
C MET A 1 -14.95 28.76 3.06
N MET A 2 -14.19 29.84 2.84
CA MET A 2 -13.29 30.38 3.91
C MET A 2 -14.02 31.00 5.12
N LYS A 3 -15.25 31.47 4.95
CA LYS A 3 -16.05 32.08 6.04
C LYS A 3 -16.72 31.05 6.96
N GLU A 4 -16.74 29.77 6.59
CA GLU A 4 -17.42 28.73 7.36
C GLU A 4 -16.47 28.14 8.39
N GLU A 5 -16.86 28.18 9.67
CA GLU A 5 -16.06 27.67 10.77
C GLU A 5 -16.08 26.14 10.90
N ASP A 6 -17.16 25.50 10.42
CA ASP A 6 -17.36 24.05 10.53
C ASP A 6 -16.47 23.26 9.57
N ASN A 7 -16.07 22.05 9.97
CA ASN A 7 -15.39 21.13 9.06
C ASN A 7 -16.39 20.69 7.97
N SER A 8 -16.02 20.75 6.69
CA SER A 8 -16.99 20.54 5.62
C SER A 8 -16.42 19.96 4.33
N ILE A 9 -17.17 19.07 3.69
CA ILE A 9 -16.85 18.54 2.36
C ILE A 9 -17.77 19.20 1.33
N TYR A 10 -17.19 19.73 0.26
CA TYR A 10 -17.92 20.35 -0.84
C TYR A 10 -18.05 19.40 -2.01
N GLN A 11 -19.28 19.25 -2.49
CA GLN A 11 -19.51 18.61 -3.77
C GLN A 11 -19.12 19.57 -4.91
N LEU A 12 -18.22 19.10 -5.78
CA LEU A 12 -17.77 19.81 -6.98
C LEU A 12 -17.79 18.86 -8.19
N ASN A 13 -18.17 19.37 -9.35
CA ASN A 13 -18.17 18.62 -10.62
C ASN A 13 -16.82 17.93 -10.87
N MET A 14 -16.89 16.67 -11.30
CA MET A 14 -15.71 15.91 -11.72
C MET A 14 -15.14 16.50 -13.01
N GLY A 15 -13.81 16.56 -13.11
CA GLY A 15 -13.12 17.05 -14.32
C GLY A 15 -13.00 18.58 -14.46
N GLU A 16 -13.56 19.37 -13.55
CA GLU A 16 -13.49 20.86 -13.60
C GLU A 16 -12.29 21.46 -12.85
N GLY A 17 -11.21 20.69 -12.67
CA GLY A 17 -9.96 21.21 -12.09
C GLY A 17 -9.93 21.32 -10.55
N LYS A 18 -10.60 20.40 -9.83
CA LYS A 18 -10.58 20.34 -8.35
C LYS A 18 -9.15 20.30 -7.80
N THR A 19 -8.35 19.32 -8.21
CA THR A 19 -6.96 19.14 -7.78
C THR A 19 -6.00 20.13 -8.45
N SER A 20 -6.22 20.44 -9.73
CA SER A 20 -5.27 21.23 -10.53
C SER A 20 -5.41 22.75 -10.38
N ILE A 21 -6.56 23.25 -9.91
CA ILE A 21 -6.87 24.67 -9.77
C ILE A 21 -7.38 24.99 -8.37
N ILE A 22 -8.49 24.39 -7.95
CA ILE A 22 -9.19 24.78 -6.71
C ILE A 22 -8.33 24.48 -5.49
N LEU A 23 -7.76 23.27 -5.41
CA LEU A 23 -6.85 22.86 -4.35
C LEU A 23 -5.66 23.83 -4.23
N ILE A 24 -5.05 24.21 -5.35
CA ILE A 24 -3.89 25.10 -5.39
C ILE A 24 -4.24 26.49 -4.86
N ILE A 25 -5.28 27.12 -5.43
CA ILE A 25 -5.73 28.46 -5.02
C ILE A 25 -6.15 28.45 -3.54
N PHE A 26 -6.91 27.43 -3.13
CA PHE A 26 -7.40 27.33 -1.77
C PHE A 26 -6.27 27.14 -0.75
N SER A 27 -5.30 26.29 -1.07
CA SER A 27 -4.11 26.07 -0.23
C SER A 27 -3.28 27.35 -0.10
N GLU A 28 -3.13 28.10 -1.19
CA GLU A 28 -2.43 29.39 -1.18
C GLU A 28 -3.08 30.39 -0.23
N MET A 29 -4.40 30.50 -0.28
CA MET A 29 -5.17 31.46 0.53
C MET A 29 -5.17 31.12 2.02
N ILE A 30 -5.11 29.83 2.38
CA ILE A 30 -5.16 29.38 3.78
C ILE A 30 -3.77 29.39 4.42
N ALA A 31 -2.70 29.21 3.64
CA ALA A 31 -1.33 29.28 4.14
C ALA A 31 -0.94 30.73 4.46
N ASP A 32 -1.49 31.26 5.55
CA ASP A 32 -1.42 32.66 5.97
C ASP A 32 -0.40 32.90 7.11
N GLY A 33 0.23 31.83 7.61
CA GLY A 33 1.17 31.84 8.73
C GLY A 33 0.52 31.62 10.10
N LYS A 34 -0.81 31.54 10.18
CA LYS A 34 -1.54 31.25 11.43
C LYS A 34 -1.84 29.77 11.64
N GLN A 35 -1.75 28.98 10.57
CA GLN A 35 -1.92 27.53 10.57
C GLN A 35 -0.94 26.84 9.62
N VAL A 36 -0.69 25.56 9.87
CA VAL A 36 -0.03 24.65 8.93
C VAL A 36 -1.08 24.04 8.00
N VAL A 37 -0.91 24.22 6.69
CA VAL A 37 -1.82 23.67 5.68
C VAL A 37 -1.37 22.27 5.28
N ARG A 38 -2.24 21.28 5.50
CA ARG A 38 -2.03 19.87 5.16
C ARG A 38 -2.89 19.45 3.98
N ILE A 39 -2.27 19.07 2.87
CA ILE A 39 -2.98 18.44 1.75
C ILE A 39 -2.94 16.92 1.97
N ASN A 40 -4.11 16.32 2.14
CA ASN A 40 -4.25 14.88 2.28
C ASN A 40 -4.59 14.28 0.91
N CYS A 41 -3.81 13.29 0.48
CA CYS A 41 -4.07 12.53 -0.74
C CYS A 41 -4.04 11.01 -0.49
N LEU A 42 -4.53 10.25 -1.45
CA LEU A 42 -4.39 8.79 -1.46
C LEU A 42 -2.91 8.40 -1.66
N GLU A 43 -2.49 7.28 -1.07
CA GLU A 43 -1.10 6.79 -1.19
C GLU A 43 -0.70 6.53 -2.64
N SER A 44 -1.61 5.95 -3.45
CA SER A 44 -1.42 5.74 -4.90
C SER A 44 -1.23 7.04 -5.69
N LEU A 45 -1.73 8.17 -5.16
CA LEU A 45 -1.64 9.48 -5.79
C LEU A 45 -0.51 10.35 -5.20
N MET A 46 0.22 9.88 -4.20
CA MET A 46 1.24 10.67 -3.50
C MET A 46 2.30 11.22 -4.47
N GLY A 47 2.87 10.38 -5.32
CA GLY A 47 3.90 10.80 -6.29
C GLY A 47 3.38 11.84 -7.29
N VAL A 48 2.20 11.60 -7.86
CA VAL A 48 1.56 12.51 -8.84
C VAL A 48 1.19 13.84 -8.19
N THR A 49 0.63 13.81 -6.99
CA THR A 49 0.23 15.02 -6.24
C THR A 49 1.45 15.83 -5.83
N GLN A 50 2.52 15.17 -5.39
CA GLN A 50 3.77 15.84 -5.04
C GLN A 50 4.39 16.57 -6.24
N GLU A 51 4.43 15.92 -7.41
CA GLU A 51 4.92 16.53 -8.65
C GLU A 51 4.05 17.71 -9.07
N LEU A 52 2.72 17.55 -9.05
CA LEU A 52 1.78 18.62 -9.34
C LEU A 52 1.99 19.84 -8.43
N LEU A 53 2.05 19.62 -7.11
CA LEU A 53 2.23 20.69 -6.14
C LEU A 53 3.58 21.38 -6.32
N ARG A 54 4.66 20.63 -6.53
CA ARG A 54 5.98 21.20 -6.82
C ARG A 54 5.93 22.05 -8.09
N ASN A 55 5.36 21.55 -9.18
CA ASN A 55 5.28 22.29 -10.44
C ASN A 55 4.46 23.58 -10.30
N LYS A 56 3.41 23.60 -9.45
CA LYS A 56 2.58 24.78 -9.24
C LYS A 56 3.15 25.77 -8.23
N PHE A 57 3.76 25.30 -7.14
CA PHE A 57 4.19 26.14 -6.02
C PHE A 57 5.67 26.55 -6.05
N SER A 58 6.56 25.79 -6.71
CA SER A 58 8.01 26.05 -6.68
C SER A 58 8.45 27.22 -7.57
N GLY A 59 7.60 27.66 -8.51
CA GLY A 59 7.86 28.78 -9.41
C GLY A 59 7.51 30.14 -8.78
N LEU A 60 6.59 30.88 -9.41
CA LEU A 60 6.16 32.23 -9.00
C LEU A 60 5.67 32.34 -7.54
N PHE A 61 5.11 31.27 -6.99
CA PHE A 61 4.57 31.25 -5.62
C PHE A 61 5.63 31.02 -4.54
N GLN A 62 6.84 30.55 -4.91
CA GLN A 62 7.99 30.34 -4.00
C GLN A 62 7.67 29.55 -2.72
N LYS A 63 6.78 28.56 -2.80
CA LYS A 63 6.41 27.72 -1.65
C LYS A 63 7.11 26.37 -1.70
N LYS A 64 7.67 25.97 -0.56
CA LYS A 64 8.21 24.61 -0.36
C LYS A 64 7.04 23.64 -0.16
N ILE A 65 7.22 22.42 -0.68
CA ILE A 65 6.33 21.29 -0.45
C ILE A 65 7.02 20.32 0.49
N TYR A 66 6.60 20.32 1.76
CA TYR A 66 7.04 19.36 2.76
C TYR A 66 6.24 18.07 2.64
N VAL A 67 6.81 16.96 3.11
CA VAL A 67 6.11 15.69 3.29
C VAL A 67 6.28 15.31 4.75
N MET A 68 5.20 14.85 5.41
CA MET A 68 5.28 14.44 6.82
C MET A 68 6.31 13.31 6.96
N PRO A 69 7.43 13.50 7.69
CA PRO A 69 8.50 12.51 7.80
C PRO A 69 8.17 11.49 8.89
N PHE A 70 6.90 11.07 8.98
CA PHE A 70 6.43 10.20 10.04
C PHE A 70 5.73 8.97 9.49
N SER A 71 6.22 7.82 9.89
CA SER A 71 5.54 6.54 9.81
C SER A 71 5.82 5.81 11.11
N ARG A 72 5.11 4.72 11.40
CA ARG A 72 5.39 3.93 12.60
C ARG A 72 6.86 3.46 12.69
N ARG A 73 7.56 3.32 11.55
CA ARG A 73 8.97 2.89 11.45
C ARG A 73 9.98 3.98 11.87
N VAL A 74 9.52 5.21 12.05
CA VAL A 74 10.43 6.28 12.46
C VAL A 74 10.68 6.16 13.95
N MET A 75 11.95 5.95 14.31
CA MET A 75 12.42 5.97 15.71
C MET A 75 11.88 7.21 16.42
N PHE A 76 11.14 6.98 17.50
CA PHE A 76 10.46 8.02 18.26
C PHE A 76 11.39 8.65 19.30
N SER A 77 12.49 9.23 18.82
CA SER A 77 13.50 9.89 19.63
C SER A 77 13.13 11.36 19.90
N LYS A 78 13.77 11.94 20.92
CA LYS A 78 13.59 13.35 21.25
C LYS A 78 14.02 14.26 20.10
N GLU A 79 15.16 13.93 19.48
CA GLU A 79 15.74 14.67 18.37
C GLU A 79 14.81 14.67 17.14
N ASN A 80 14.20 13.52 16.83
CA ASN A 80 13.25 13.44 15.72
C ASN A 80 11.97 14.24 15.97
N LEU A 81 11.49 14.29 17.22
CA LEU A 81 10.34 15.14 17.58
C LEU A 81 10.67 16.63 17.48
N GLU A 82 11.87 17.03 17.90
CA GLU A 82 12.37 18.40 17.76
C GLU A 82 12.45 18.80 16.28
N ARG A 83 12.99 17.92 15.42
CA ARG A 83 13.02 18.10 13.96
C ARG A 83 11.65 18.27 13.34
N ILE A 84 10.69 17.41 13.71
CA ILE A 84 9.30 17.53 13.24
C ILE A 84 8.73 18.90 13.65
N LYS A 85 8.96 19.33 14.90
CA LYS A 85 8.52 20.64 15.38
C LYS A 85 9.17 21.79 14.61
N GLU A 86 10.47 21.71 14.34
CA GLU A 86 11.21 22.70 13.54
C GLU A 86 10.66 22.77 12.12
N MET A 87 10.46 21.63 11.46
CA MET A 87 9.85 21.56 10.12
C MET A 87 8.45 22.17 10.09
N LEU A 88 7.61 21.88 11.09
CA LEU A 88 6.27 22.47 11.20
C LEU A 88 6.32 23.98 11.42
N THR A 89 7.27 24.44 12.22
CA THR A 89 7.52 25.87 12.46
C THR A 89 7.95 26.58 11.19
N GLU A 90 8.91 26.03 10.44
CA GLU A 90 9.36 26.57 9.15
C GLU A 90 8.20 26.56 8.14
N CYS A 91 7.44 25.47 8.09
CA CYS A 91 6.31 25.32 7.20
C CYS A 91 5.23 26.40 7.47
N GLN A 92 4.89 26.61 8.74
CA GLN A 92 3.94 27.64 9.15
C GLN A 92 4.46 29.04 8.82
N ASN A 93 5.65 29.40 9.31
CA ASN A 93 6.21 30.74 9.15
C ASN A 93 6.46 31.10 7.68
N GLY A 94 6.95 30.14 6.90
CA GLY A 94 7.19 30.26 5.47
C GLY A 94 5.93 30.15 4.60
N LYS A 95 4.76 29.95 5.21
CA LYS A 95 3.47 29.77 4.50
C LYS A 95 3.53 28.65 3.47
N HIS A 96 4.29 27.61 3.78
CA HIS A 96 4.51 26.46 2.92
C HIS A 96 3.38 25.44 3.05
N ILE A 97 3.44 24.39 2.25
CA ILE A 97 2.42 23.34 2.20
C ILE A 97 3.01 22.02 2.68
N LEU A 98 2.27 21.30 3.53
CA LEU A 98 2.61 19.96 3.99
C LEU A 98 1.73 18.93 3.28
N LEU A 99 2.34 18.02 2.52
CA LEU A 99 1.67 16.91 1.85
C LEU A 99 1.69 15.67 2.76
N VAL A 100 0.53 15.02 2.94
CA VAL A 100 0.36 13.88 3.85
C VAL A 100 -0.55 12.80 3.27
N THR A 101 -0.40 11.55 3.73
CA THR A 101 -1.45 10.53 3.62
C THR A 101 -2.24 10.42 4.93
N SER A 102 -3.44 9.84 4.85
CA SER A 102 -4.22 9.48 6.04
C SER A 102 -3.46 8.53 6.97
N GLU A 103 -2.70 7.58 6.42
CA GLU A 103 -1.89 6.65 7.21
C GLU A 103 -0.78 7.35 8.00
N GLN A 104 -0.09 8.34 7.42
CA GLN A 104 0.92 9.11 8.14
C GLN A 104 0.31 9.89 9.31
N CYS A 105 -0.86 10.50 9.10
CA CYS A 105 -1.61 11.21 10.13
C CYS A 105 -2.04 10.25 11.26
N PHE A 106 -2.63 9.10 10.91
CA PHE A 106 -3.01 8.09 11.89
C PHE A 106 -1.81 7.54 12.65
N CYS A 107 -0.67 7.29 11.99
CA CYS A 107 0.52 6.81 12.69
C CYS A 107 0.96 7.80 13.76
N PHE A 108 1.04 9.09 13.42
CA PHE A 108 1.45 10.12 14.36
C PHE A 108 0.48 10.23 15.54
N GLN A 109 -0.82 10.22 15.27
CA GLN A 109 -1.87 10.22 16.28
C GLN A 109 -1.79 9.02 17.22
N LEU A 110 -1.71 7.80 16.67
CA LEU A 110 -1.70 6.59 17.47
C LEU A 110 -0.41 6.45 18.28
N LYS A 111 0.73 6.88 17.74
CA LYS A 111 1.99 6.89 18.48
C LYS A 111 1.92 7.80 19.70
N LYS A 112 1.26 8.94 19.60
CA LYS A 112 1.03 9.82 20.75
C LYS A 112 0.20 9.15 21.84
N HIS A 113 -0.88 8.45 21.47
CA HIS A 113 -1.68 7.70 22.45
C HIS A 113 -0.87 6.55 23.07
N GLU A 114 -0.09 5.82 22.27
CA GLU A 114 0.80 4.76 22.77
C GLU A 114 1.80 5.31 23.80
N MET A 115 2.47 6.43 23.50
CA MET A 115 3.41 7.08 24.40
C MET A 115 2.77 7.57 25.69
N PHE A 116 1.54 8.07 25.61
CA PHE A 116 0.78 8.43 26.80
C PHE A 116 0.54 7.19 27.67
N LEU A 117 0.06 6.09 27.09
CA LEU A 117 -0.17 4.83 27.83
C LEU A 117 1.12 4.29 28.46
N GLU A 118 2.25 4.35 27.76
CA GLU A 118 3.54 3.95 28.31
C GLU A 118 3.97 4.83 29.50
N TYR A 119 3.72 6.13 29.43
CA TYR A 119 3.99 7.03 30.55
C TYR A 119 3.13 6.69 31.77
N LEU A 120 1.84 6.38 31.59
CA LEU A 120 0.94 6.00 32.70
C LEU A 120 1.40 4.72 33.40
N LYS A 121 1.95 3.75 32.66
CA LYS A 121 2.51 2.52 33.27
C LYS A 121 3.68 2.82 34.21
N SER A 122 4.47 3.85 33.90
CA SER A 122 5.59 4.30 34.75
C SER A 122 5.21 5.36 35.79
N LYS A 123 3.91 5.54 36.09
CA LYS A 123 3.41 6.51 37.06
C LYS A 123 4.09 6.35 38.42
N ASP A 124 4.05 5.13 38.96
CA ASP A 124 4.47 4.84 40.33
C ASP A 124 5.94 4.38 40.42
N ALA A 125 6.71 4.59 39.35
CA ALA A 125 8.12 4.22 39.26
C ALA A 125 8.94 4.77 40.44
N ASP A 126 9.66 3.88 41.12
CA ASP A 126 10.45 4.17 42.32
C ASP A 126 11.91 3.63 42.25
N ASP A 127 12.32 3.12 41.09
CA ASP A 127 13.59 2.43 40.83
C ASP A 127 13.78 1.12 41.62
N PHE A 128 12.70 0.43 42.02
CA PHE A 128 12.76 -0.91 42.60
C PHE A 128 12.03 -1.94 41.73
N PHE A 129 12.62 -3.12 41.59
CA PHE A 129 12.00 -4.22 40.86
C PHE A 129 10.93 -4.91 41.72
N ASP A 130 9.68 -4.83 41.28
CA ASP A 130 8.53 -5.45 41.94
C ASP A 130 8.36 -6.93 41.55
N TRP A 131 8.71 -7.80 42.49
CA TRP A 131 8.58 -9.25 42.32
C TRP A 131 7.14 -9.77 42.46
N ASP A 132 6.29 -9.06 43.18
CA ASP A 132 4.86 -9.39 43.29
C ASP A 132 4.18 -9.06 41.96
N GLU A 133 4.50 -7.92 41.34
CA GLU A 133 4.05 -7.56 40.00
C GLU A 133 4.55 -8.56 38.94
N HIS A 134 5.81 -8.99 39.01
CA HIS A 134 6.34 -10.05 38.13
C HIS A 134 5.53 -11.34 38.29
N HIS A 135 5.19 -11.71 39.52
CA HIS A 135 4.38 -12.90 39.78
C HIS A 135 2.98 -12.76 39.17
N HIS A 136 2.31 -11.62 39.36
CA HIS A 136 0.98 -11.38 38.80
C HIS A 136 0.99 -11.37 37.26
N ARG A 137 1.97 -10.71 36.62
CA ARG A 137 2.09 -10.68 35.15
C ARG A 137 2.41 -12.05 34.54
N SER A 138 3.09 -12.94 35.27
CA SER A 138 3.38 -14.31 34.80
C SER A 138 2.21 -15.30 34.96
N TYR A 139 1.21 -15.04 35.82
CA TYR A 139 0.16 -16.01 36.20
C TYR A 139 -1.29 -15.59 35.89
N THR A 140 -1.52 -14.63 34.99
CA THR A 140 -2.89 -14.23 34.57
C THR A 140 -3.68 -15.29 33.77
N CYS A 141 -3.15 -16.51 33.59
CA CYS A 141 -3.99 -17.68 33.33
C CYS A 141 -4.45 -18.30 34.66
N THR A 142 -5.64 -17.89 35.11
CA THR A 142 -6.48 -18.59 36.11
C THR A 142 -5.82 -18.94 37.45
N ILE A 143 -5.99 -18.11 38.49
CA ILE A 143 -6.33 -18.45 39.90
C ILE A 143 -6.21 -17.19 40.79
N ASN A 144 -7.06 -17.07 41.81
CA ASN A 144 -7.09 -16.00 42.82
C ASN A 144 -5.73 -15.80 43.53
N PRO A 145 -5.14 -14.59 43.54
CA PRO A 145 -3.85 -14.34 44.19
C PRO A 145 -4.08 -13.99 45.66
N LYS A 146 -4.14 -15.00 46.53
CA LYS A 146 -4.08 -14.81 47.99
C LYS A 146 -3.36 -15.97 48.69
N THR A 147 -2.12 -16.26 48.33
CA THR A 147 -1.13 -16.91 49.22
C THR A 147 0.23 -17.08 48.53
N SER A 148 1.21 -16.22 48.84
CA SER A 148 2.61 -16.60 49.12
C SER A 148 3.41 -15.34 49.49
N ARG A 149 4.30 -15.44 50.49
CA ARG A 149 5.16 -14.34 50.99
C ARG A 149 6.65 -14.56 50.63
N GLY A 150 6.93 -15.32 49.57
CA GLY A 150 8.29 -15.65 49.15
C GLY A 150 8.40 -15.88 47.64
N LEU A 151 9.58 -15.56 47.08
CA LEU A 151 9.91 -15.76 45.66
C LEU A 151 9.89 -17.26 45.30
N THR A 152 9.32 -17.59 44.14
CA THR A 152 9.43 -18.95 43.57
C THR A 152 10.87 -19.27 43.15
N ASP A 153 11.22 -20.56 43.04
CA ASP A 153 12.56 -20.99 42.58
C ASP A 153 12.93 -20.39 41.21
N SER A 154 11.95 -20.27 40.32
CA SER A 154 12.10 -19.60 39.02
C SER A 154 12.44 -18.10 39.18
N GLN A 155 11.72 -17.39 40.07
CA GLN A 155 12.00 -15.98 40.36
C GLN A 155 13.35 -15.78 41.05
N GLN A 156 13.79 -16.70 41.91
CA GLN A 156 15.12 -16.64 42.53
C GLN A 156 16.24 -16.80 41.49
N ASN A 157 16.10 -17.73 40.56
CA ASN A 157 17.05 -17.92 39.46
C ASN A 157 17.09 -16.69 38.53
N LEU A 158 15.92 -16.12 38.20
CA LEU A 158 15.85 -14.88 37.42
C LEU A 158 16.47 -13.71 38.18
N LYS A 159 16.22 -13.59 39.48
CA LYS A 159 16.84 -12.57 40.35
C LYS A 159 18.35 -12.65 40.30
N GLN A 160 18.93 -13.84 40.47
CA GLN A 160 20.38 -14.05 40.38
C GLN A 160 20.92 -13.70 38.99
N ALA A 161 20.20 -14.07 37.92
CA ALA A 161 20.57 -13.71 36.56
C ALA A 161 20.62 -12.18 36.38
N LEU A 162 19.57 -11.45 36.77
CA LEU A 162 19.49 -9.99 36.68
C LEU A 162 20.56 -9.30 37.53
N GLN A 163 20.84 -9.79 38.74
CA GLN A 163 21.91 -9.29 39.62
C GLN A 163 23.29 -9.48 38.99
N SER A 164 23.56 -10.68 38.48
CA SER A 164 24.85 -10.99 37.84
C SER A 164 25.09 -10.24 36.52
N LEU A 165 24.02 -9.68 35.93
CA LEU A 165 24.06 -8.84 34.74
C LEU A 165 24.05 -7.35 35.08
N GLY A 166 23.92 -6.99 36.37
CA GLY A 166 23.92 -5.62 36.86
C GLY A 166 22.64 -4.84 36.56
N TYR A 167 21.51 -5.50 36.29
CA TYR A 167 20.22 -4.81 36.13
C TYR A 167 19.63 -4.38 37.48
N ILE A 168 19.79 -5.22 38.51
CA ILE A 168 19.31 -4.94 39.88
C ILE A 168 20.39 -5.26 40.92
N ASP A 169 20.32 -4.62 42.09
CA ASP A 169 21.19 -4.93 43.23
C ASP A 169 20.62 -6.00 44.18
N ASN A 170 21.26 -6.20 45.34
CA ASN A 170 20.81 -7.15 46.36
C ASN A 170 19.47 -6.79 47.00
N ASN A 171 19.11 -5.50 47.00
CA ASN A 171 17.87 -4.94 47.54
C ASN A 171 16.80 -4.74 46.46
N ASN A 172 17.00 -5.31 45.25
CA ASN A 172 16.15 -5.14 44.07
C ASN A 172 16.13 -3.72 43.49
N LYS A 173 17.04 -2.83 43.89
CA LYS A 173 17.15 -1.50 43.29
C LYS A 173 17.61 -1.64 41.84
N ILE A 174 16.93 -0.99 40.92
CA ILE A 174 17.24 -0.99 39.50
C ILE A 174 18.49 -0.12 39.29
N LEU A 175 19.55 -0.73 38.78
CA LEU A 175 20.82 -0.07 38.46
C LEU A 175 20.92 0.29 36.98
N LYS A 176 20.26 -0.51 36.14
CA LYS A 176 20.20 -0.35 34.68
C LYS A 176 18.81 -0.76 34.22
N TYR A 177 18.24 0.00 33.30
CA TYR A 177 17.04 -0.38 32.57
C TYR A 177 17.40 -0.60 31.09
N PRO A 178 16.72 -1.52 30.39
CA PRO A 178 16.86 -1.65 28.95
C PRO A 178 16.10 -0.53 28.20
N SER A 179 16.61 -0.05 27.07
CA SER A 179 15.98 1.03 26.31
C SER A 179 14.68 0.61 25.61
N GLU A 180 14.11 1.50 24.79
CA GLU A 180 12.89 1.24 24.04
C GLU A 180 13.13 0.45 22.73
N SER A 181 14.39 0.22 22.31
CA SER A 181 14.68 -0.46 21.04
C SER A 181 14.59 -1.98 21.16
N PHE A 182 14.09 -2.63 20.12
CA PHE A 182 13.98 -4.09 20.07
C PHE A 182 15.33 -4.81 19.98
N GLU A 183 16.33 -4.17 19.38
CA GLU A 183 17.70 -4.67 19.36
C GLU A 183 18.22 -4.85 20.79
N GLU A 184 17.92 -3.90 21.68
CA GLU A 184 18.26 -4.03 23.08
C GLU A 184 17.38 -5.03 23.84
N PHE A 185 16.10 -5.22 23.45
CA PHE A 185 15.30 -6.33 23.97
C PHE A 185 15.88 -7.69 23.58
N ILE A 186 16.29 -7.88 22.32
CA ILE A 186 16.93 -9.12 21.86
C ILE A 186 18.22 -9.36 22.64
N GLU A 187 19.03 -8.31 22.81
CA GLU A 187 20.29 -8.42 23.53
C GLU A 187 20.05 -8.70 25.03
N PHE A 188 19.11 -8.01 25.67
CA PHE A 188 18.66 -8.31 27.03
C PHE A 188 18.21 -9.76 27.15
N ARG A 189 17.34 -10.21 26.24
CA ARG A 189 16.83 -11.58 26.21
C ARG A 189 17.97 -12.58 26.08
N ARG A 190 18.91 -12.35 25.17
CA ARG A 190 20.08 -13.22 24.95
C ARG A 190 20.93 -13.31 26.21
N GLN A 191 21.22 -12.18 26.85
CA GLN A 191 22.00 -12.12 28.08
C GLN A 191 21.32 -12.83 29.24
N VAL A 192 20.03 -12.56 29.47
CA VAL A 192 19.26 -13.16 30.56
C VAL A 192 19.04 -14.64 30.32
N TYR A 193 18.64 -15.05 29.11
CA TYR A 193 18.40 -16.47 28.77
C TYR A 193 19.65 -17.33 28.97
N ASN A 194 20.84 -16.83 28.62
CA ASN A 194 22.10 -17.55 28.84
C ASN A 194 22.41 -17.80 30.33
N LYS A 195 21.91 -16.96 31.23
CA LYS A 195 22.10 -17.10 32.68
C LYS A 195 20.88 -17.68 33.40
N PHE A 196 19.73 -17.71 32.75
CA PHE A 196 18.45 -18.21 33.27
C PHE A 196 18.05 -19.47 32.51
N SER A 197 18.77 -20.56 32.80
CA SER A 197 18.76 -21.83 32.06
C SER A 197 17.44 -22.62 32.07
N GLN A 198 16.40 -22.14 32.78
CA GLN A 198 15.03 -22.71 32.80
C GLN A 198 13.92 -21.67 32.59
N GLY A 199 14.26 -20.46 32.15
CA GLY A 199 13.30 -19.37 32.00
C GLY A 199 12.37 -19.47 30.81
N THR A 200 11.08 -19.18 31.02
CA THR A 200 10.16 -19.00 29.89
C THR A 200 10.41 -17.64 29.22
N TRP A 201 10.04 -17.54 27.94
CA TRP A 201 10.04 -16.24 27.23
C TRP A 201 9.20 -15.19 27.96
N TYR A 202 8.09 -15.61 28.57
CA TYR A 202 7.19 -14.74 29.33
C TYR A 202 7.86 -14.15 30.57
N ASP A 203 8.62 -14.95 31.33
CA ASP A 203 9.33 -14.46 32.52
C ASP A 203 10.39 -13.41 32.15
N ILE A 204 11.15 -13.65 31.09
CA ILE A 204 12.16 -12.69 30.60
C ILE A 204 11.49 -11.41 30.10
N ARG A 205 10.36 -11.52 29.38
CA ARG A 205 9.61 -10.35 28.89
C ARG A 205 8.98 -9.56 30.03
N ASN A 206 8.39 -10.23 31.01
CA ASN A 206 7.80 -9.58 32.18
C ASN A 206 8.87 -8.84 33.00
N ALA A 207 10.03 -9.45 33.20
CA ALA A 207 11.15 -8.77 33.84
C ALA A 207 11.65 -7.55 33.06
N TYR A 208 11.72 -7.66 31.73
CA TYR A 208 12.04 -6.51 30.87
C TYR A 208 11.04 -5.36 31.05
N ASP A 209 9.73 -5.67 31.02
CA ASP A 209 8.68 -4.67 31.13
C ASP A 209 8.68 -4.02 32.53
N ILE A 210 8.90 -4.78 33.61
CA ILE A 210 8.98 -4.23 34.99
C ILE A 210 10.21 -3.34 35.16
N LEU A 211 11.39 -3.73 34.65
CA LEU A 211 12.59 -2.88 34.68
C LEU A 211 12.37 -1.53 33.99
N ARG A 212 11.55 -1.49 32.94
CA ARG A 212 11.17 -0.26 32.24
C ARG A 212 10.12 0.52 33.00
N ASP A 213 9.04 -0.14 33.41
CA ASP A 213 7.89 0.50 34.05
C ASP A 213 8.28 1.11 35.40
N GLN A 214 9.20 0.50 36.15
CA GLN A 214 9.65 0.99 37.47
C GLN A 214 10.85 1.97 37.41
N SER A 215 11.36 2.31 36.22
CA SER A 215 12.50 3.24 36.06
C SER A 215 12.07 4.71 36.08
N THR A 216 12.55 5.47 37.07
CA THR A 216 12.30 6.92 37.18
C THR A 216 12.98 7.70 36.05
N GLN A 217 14.14 7.24 35.60
CA GLN A 217 14.86 7.84 34.47
C GLN A 217 14.07 7.68 33.17
N LEU A 218 13.54 6.48 32.89
CA LEU A 218 12.73 6.25 31.69
C LEU A 218 11.41 7.02 31.76
N LYS A 219 10.77 7.09 32.93
CA LYS A 219 9.60 7.96 33.18
C LYS A 219 9.90 9.41 32.80
N SER A 220 11.04 9.96 33.24
CA SER A 220 11.43 11.33 32.89
C SER A 220 11.65 11.50 31.38
N GLN A 221 12.26 10.53 30.71
CA GLN A 221 12.42 10.56 29.24
C GLN A 221 11.07 10.54 28.51
N ARG A 222 10.14 9.69 28.94
CA ARG A 222 8.77 9.62 28.40
C ARG A 222 8.02 10.94 28.60
N GLN A 223 8.13 11.55 29.78
CA GLN A 223 7.53 12.86 30.05
C GLN A 223 8.09 13.94 29.10
N GLN A 224 9.41 14.01 28.91
CA GLN A 224 10.01 14.97 27.97
C GLN A 224 9.51 14.80 26.53
N LYS A 225 9.35 13.55 26.06
CA LYS A 225 8.77 13.26 24.74
C LYS A 225 7.31 13.71 24.66
N LEU A 226 6.52 13.46 25.72
CA LEU A 226 5.14 13.91 25.80
C LEU A 226 5.01 15.43 25.79
N ASP A 227 5.89 16.14 26.51
CA ASP A 227 5.91 17.61 26.52
C ASP A 227 6.18 18.17 25.12
N LEU A 228 7.11 17.55 24.37
CA LEU A 228 7.35 17.91 22.97
C LEU A 228 6.11 17.66 22.09
N LEU A 229 5.43 16.53 22.26
CA LEU A 229 4.19 16.25 21.53
C LEU A 229 3.07 17.23 21.88
N TYR A 230 2.93 17.60 23.15
CA TYR A 230 1.98 18.63 23.56
C TYR A 230 2.32 19.98 22.94
N SER A 231 3.60 20.31 22.75
CA SER A 231 3.99 21.52 22.02
C SER A 231 3.69 21.44 20.52
N ILE A 232 3.67 20.25 19.93
CA ILE A 232 3.23 20.05 18.53
C ILE A 232 1.70 20.18 18.42
N ASP A 233 0.93 19.80 19.44
CA ASP A 233 -0.53 20.01 19.48
C ASP A 233 -0.94 21.49 19.51
N GLU A 234 -0.03 22.40 19.86
CA GLU A 234 -0.31 23.84 19.87
C GLU A 234 -0.40 24.42 18.44
N PHE A 235 0.17 23.73 17.45
CA PHE A 235 0.01 24.11 16.05
C PHE A 235 -1.45 23.98 15.62
N LYS A 236 -1.94 25.01 14.93
CA LYS A 236 -3.24 24.94 14.26
C LYS A 236 -3.04 24.27 12.91
N PHE A 237 -3.70 23.15 12.70
CA PHE A 237 -3.71 22.47 11.40
C PHE A 237 -4.97 22.78 10.61
N PHE A 238 -4.79 22.95 9.30
CA PHE A 238 -5.89 23.03 8.35
C PHE A 238 -5.72 21.94 7.29
N ASP A 239 -6.60 20.95 7.32
CA ASP A 239 -6.62 19.82 6.41
C ASP A 239 -7.45 20.11 5.18
N ILE A 240 -6.86 19.88 4.01
CA ILE A 240 -7.54 19.87 2.72
C ILE A 240 -7.52 18.44 2.19
N LEU A 241 -8.69 17.84 2.06
CA LEU A 241 -8.85 16.46 1.59
C LEU A 241 -9.21 16.46 0.09
N ASP A 242 -8.32 15.94 -0.75
CA ASP A 242 -8.65 15.61 -2.13
C ASP A 242 -9.15 14.17 -2.23
N GLU A 243 -10.17 13.90 -3.05
CA GLU A 243 -10.88 12.60 -3.07
C GLU A 243 -11.41 12.19 -1.68
N SER A 244 -12.07 13.14 -1.01
CA SER A 244 -12.50 13.01 0.39
C SER A 244 -13.43 11.82 0.67
N ASP A 245 -14.20 11.35 -0.31
CA ASP A 245 -15.03 10.14 -0.23
C ASP A 245 -14.21 8.87 0.02
N GLU A 246 -13.01 8.79 -0.55
CA GLU A 246 -12.14 7.62 -0.41
C GLU A 246 -11.20 7.75 0.81
N ILE A 247 -10.77 8.98 1.14
CA ILE A 247 -9.96 9.26 2.35
C ILE A 247 -10.78 9.05 3.62
N LEU A 248 -12.05 9.48 3.63
CA LEU A 248 -12.96 9.37 4.78
C LEU A 248 -13.88 8.14 4.72
N ARG A 249 -13.54 7.16 3.88
CA ARG A 249 -14.32 5.93 3.71
C ARG A 249 -14.43 5.17 5.02
N HIS A 250 -15.64 4.72 5.34
CA HIS A 250 -15.88 3.81 6.47
C HIS A 250 -15.20 2.43 6.24
N GLY A 251 -14.93 1.71 7.32
CA GLY A 251 -14.32 0.36 7.28
C GLY A 251 -12.80 0.35 7.10
N LYS A 252 -12.14 1.51 6.91
CA LYS A 252 -10.68 1.65 6.96
C LYS A 252 -10.23 2.09 8.34
N GLU A 253 -9.43 1.25 8.98
CA GLU A 253 -8.86 1.54 10.30
C GLU A 253 -7.35 1.28 10.33
N LEU A 254 -6.60 2.10 11.07
CA LEU A 254 -5.20 1.83 11.42
C LEU A 254 -5.15 1.35 12.88
N ASN A 255 -4.56 0.18 13.12
CA ASN A 255 -4.50 -0.45 14.42
C ASN A 255 -3.06 -0.56 14.94
N TYR A 256 -2.84 -0.07 16.17
CA TYR A 256 -1.62 -0.30 16.93
C TYR A 256 -1.92 -1.36 17.99
N THR A 257 -1.28 -2.50 17.84
CA THR A 257 -1.39 -3.62 18.78
C THR A 257 -0.68 -3.30 20.09
N LEU A 258 -1.32 -3.62 21.22
CA LEU A 258 -0.82 -3.39 22.57
C LEU A 258 -0.85 -4.69 23.38
N GLY A 259 0.18 -4.91 24.19
CA GLY A 259 0.26 -6.05 25.11
C GLY A 259 0.95 -7.28 24.50
N LEU A 260 0.75 -8.44 25.12
CA LEU A 260 1.37 -9.69 24.69
C LEU A 260 0.58 -10.33 23.56
N SER A 261 1.30 -10.94 22.62
CA SER A 261 0.72 -11.76 21.58
C SER A 261 0.14 -13.05 22.17
N LYS A 262 -1.07 -13.41 21.74
CA LYS A 262 -1.78 -14.64 22.11
C LYS A 262 -2.16 -15.46 20.89
N THR A 263 -2.33 -16.76 21.10
CA THR A 263 -2.90 -17.69 20.11
C THR A 263 -4.42 -17.63 20.12
N LEU A 264 -5.07 -17.62 18.95
CA LEU A 264 -6.54 -17.61 18.84
C LEU A 264 -7.22 -18.67 19.73
N ASP A 265 -8.35 -18.28 20.35
CA ASP A 265 -9.22 -19.21 21.07
C ASP A 265 -9.66 -20.37 20.16
N GLY A 266 -9.79 -21.56 20.71
CA GLY A 266 -10.12 -22.80 20.00
C GLY A 266 -8.95 -23.52 19.33
N GLY A 267 -7.76 -22.90 19.23
CA GLY A 267 -6.56 -23.54 18.71
C GLY A 267 -6.78 -24.22 17.35
N GLN A 268 -6.32 -25.47 17.22
CA GLN A 268 -6.40 -26.22 15.96
C GLN A 268 -7.84 -26.42 15.44
N ILE A 269 -8.82 -26.53 16.33
CA ILE A 269 -10.23 -26.75 15.97
C ILE A 269 -10.76 -25.58 15.11
N ARG A 270 -10.23 -24.36 15.33
CA ARG A 270 -10.67 -23.13 14.66
C ARG A 270 -10.51 -23.17 13.15
N TRP A 271 -9.40 -23.71 12.65
CA TRP A 271 -9.18 -23.88 11.22
C TRP A 271 -9.57 -25.28 10.71
N GLU A 272 -9.68 -26.30 11.57
CA GLU A 272 -10.16 -27.63 11.15
C GLU A 272 -11.59 -27.61 10.58
N ILE A 273 -12.51 -26.86 11.20
CA ILE A 273 -13.91 -26.79 10.75
C ILE A 273 -14.05 -26.21 9.33
N PRO A 274 -13.46 -25.05 8.97
CA PRO A 274 -13.51 -24.57 7.60
C PRO A 274 -12.81 -25.51 6.61
N PHE A 275 -11.70 -26.16 6.97
CA PHE A 275 -11.12 -27.20 6.11
C PHE A 275 -12.09 -28.35 5.82
N LEU A 276 -12.82 -28.83 6.83
CA LEU A 276 -13.83 -29.88 6.64
C LEU A 276 -14.93 -29.42 5.68
N LEU A 277 -15.45 -28.19 5.85
CA LEU A 277 -16.47 -27.61 4.98
C LEU A 277 -15.99 -27.49 3.54
N PHE A 278 -14.80 -26.93 3.31
CA PHE A 278 -14.23 -26.83 1.96
C PHE A 278 -13.95 -28.20 1.35
N LYS A 279 -13.52 -29.18 2.15
CA LYS A 279 -13.33 -30.56 1.67
C LYS A 279 -14.66 -31.14 1.17
N ILE A 280 -15.74 -31.00 1.94
CA ILE A 280 -17.07 -31.48 1.55
C ILE A 280 -17.50 -30.83 0.23
N ILE A 281 -17.42 -29.50 0.13
CA ILE A 281 -17.88 -28.74 -1.05
C ILE A 281 -17.06 -29.06 -2.30
N LEU A 282 -15.73 -29.12 -2.16
CA LEU A 282 -14.81 -29.18 -3.31
C LEU A 282 -14.48 -30.60 -3.75
N THR A 283 -14.70 -31.62 -2.91
CA THR A 283 -14.27 -33.00 -3.21
C THR A 283 -15.40 -34.04 -3.23
N GLU A 284 -16.55 -33.81 -2.59
CA GLU A 284 -17.66 -34.78 -2.64
C GLU A 284 -18.44 -34.69 -3.97
N ASN A 285 -18.61 -35.83 -4.64
CA ASN A 285 -19.28 -35.90 -5.95
C ASN A 285 -20.70 -35.30 -5.94
N LYS A 286 -21.48 -35.55 -4.87
CA LYS A 286 -22.85 -35.02 -4.73
C LYS A 286 -22.89 -33.49 -4.84
N PHE A 287 -21.95 -32.80 -4.17
CA PHE A 287 -21.86 -31.35 -4.22
C PHE A 287 -21.30 -30.89 -5.57
N SER A 288 -20.24 -31.52 -6.08
CA SER A 288 -19.64 -31.16 -7.38
C SER A 288 -20.65 -31.23 -8.54
N GLU A 289 -21.42 -32.31 -8.65
CA GLU A 289 -22.46 -32.47 -9.68
C GLU A 289 -23.56 -31.41 -9.56
N SER A 290 -24.00 -31.14 -8.33
CA SER A 290 -25.00 -30.10 -8.06
C SER A 290 -24.48 -28.72 -8.46
N LEU A 291 -23.26 -28.36 -8.04
CA LEU A 291 -22.63 -27.08 -8.37
C LEU A 291 -22.47 -26.89 -9.88
N LYS A 292 -22.01 -27.92 -10.60
CA LYS A 292 -21.92 -27.89 -12.08
C LYS A 292 -23.28 -27.61 -12.71
N LYS A 293 -24.32 -28.32 -12.30
CA LYS A 293 -25.68 -28.14 -12.82
C LYS A 293 -26.17 -26.71 -12.61
N PHE A 294 -26.06 -26.19 -11.38
CA PHE A 294 -26.54 -24.84 -11.04
C PHE A 294 -25.70 -23.72 -11.69
N SER A 295 -24.42 -23.96 -11.98
CA SER A 295 -23.58 -22.97 -12.68
C SER A 295 -24.01 -22.68 -14.12
N GLN A 296 -24.77 -23.59 -14.73
CA GLN A 296 -25.24 -23.48 -16.12
C GLN A 296 -26.59 -22.76 -16.23
N GLU A 297 -27.28 -22.49 -15.12
CA GLU A 297 -28.57 -21.80 -15.12
C GLU A 297 -28.43 -20.35 -15.59
N ASP A 298 -29.46 -19.84 -16.28
CA ASP A 298 -29.46 -18.48 -16.84
C ASP A 298 -29.37 -17.39 -15.78
N ASP A 299 -29.91 -17.67 -14.59
CA ASP A 299 -29.93 -16.77 -13.44
C ASP A 299 -28.62 -16.78 -12.63
N CYS A 300 -27.62 -17.57 -13.07
CA CYS A 300 -26.25 -17.65 -12.54
C CYS A 300 -26.16 -17.61 -11.00
N PRO A 301 -26.75 -18.59 -10.28
CA PRO A 301 -26.75 -18.60 -8.82
C PRO A 301 -25.35 -18.78 -8.20
N LEU A 302 -24.41 -19.35 -8.97
CA LEU A 302 -23.01 -19.57 -8.59
C LEU A 302 -22.09 -19.62 -9.82
N VAL A 303 -20.80 -19.39 -9.59
CA VAL A 303 -19.72 -19.61 -10.57
C VAL A 303 -18.94 -20.87 -10.18
N PHE A 304 -18.73 -21.75 -11.16
CA PHE A 304 -17.98 -23.01 -10.99
C PHE A 304 -16.98 -23.17 -12.13
N GLN A 305 -15.70 -23.38 -11.80
CA GLN A 305 -14.66 -23.70 -12.77
C GLN A 305 -13.93 -24.96 -12.32
N GLU A 306 -14.16 -26.06 -13.04
CA GLU A 306 -13.65 -27.38 -12.68
C GLU A 306 -12.13 -27.45 -12.69
N ASN A 307 -11.52 -26.91 -13.75
CA ASN A 307 -10.08 -26.94 -13.98
C ASN A 307 -9.47 -25.56 -13.81
N PHE A 308 -9.71 -24.92 -12.67
CA PHE A 308 -9.12 -23.62 -12.38
C PHE A 308 -7.58 -23.72 -12.32
N ILE A 309 -6.88 -22.92 -13.14
CA ILE A 309 -5.43 -22.87 -13.19
C ILE A 309 -4.99 -21.41 -13.00
N SER A 310 -4.28 -21.11 -11.91
CA SER A 310 -3.68 -19.79 -11.73
C SER A 310 -2.52 -19.54 -12.71
N VAL A 311 -2.33 -18.28 -13.14
CA VAL A 311 -1.26 -17.85 -14.07
C VAL A 311 0.17 -18.07 -13.55
N SER A 312 0.36 -18.41 -12.27
CA SER A 312 1.68 -18.81 -11.72
C SER A 312 2.31 -20.03 -12.42
N GLY A 313 1.61 -20.64 -13.39
CA GLY A 313 2.05 -21.83 -14.13
C GLY A 313 1.85 -23.11 -13.32
N ILE A 314 1.46 -22.97 -12.05
CA ILE A 314 1.21 -24.06 -11.13
C ILE A 314 -0.25 -23.93 -10.63
N GLY A 315 -1.24 -24.04 -11.53
CA GLY A 315 -2.66 -24.15 -11.13
C GLY A 315 -3.32 -25.52 -11.41
N GLY A 316 -4.24 -25.95 -10.52
CA GLY A 316 -5.16 -27.10 -10.67
C GLY A 316 -5.14 -28.16 -9.54
N GLY A 317 -6.07 -28.10 -8.59
CA GLY A 317 -6.24 -29.15 -7.56
C GLY A 317 -7.57 -29.09 -6.81
N SER A 318 -8.26 -27.95 -6.87
CA SER A 318 -9.65 -27.79 -6.45
C SER A 318 -10.39 -26.89 -7.43
N PRO A 319 -11.70 -27.13 -7.67
CA PRO A 319 -12.49 -26.25 -8.50
C PRO A 319 -12.61 -24.87 -7.86
N LEU A 320 -12.64 -23.82 -8.68
CA LEU A 320 -13.02 -22.49 -8.19
C LEU A 320 -14.55 -22.44 -8.08
N VAL A 321 -15.04 -22.18 -6.87
CA VAL A 321 -16.46 -22.09 -6.55
C VAL A 321 -16.73 -20.73 -5.94
N ARG A 322 -17.72 -20.02 -6.48
CA ARG A 322 -18.16 -18.75 -5.91
C ARG A 322 -19.68 -18.63 -5.88
N PHE A 323 -20.26 -18.46 -4.70
CA PHE A 323 -21.71 -18.24 -4.58
C PHE A 323 -22.06 -16.80 -4.94
N VAL A 324 -23.00 -16.65 -5.88
CA VAL A 324 -23.52 -15.35 -6.30
C VAL A 324 -24.74 -15.01 -5.44
N LYS A 325 -25.70 -15.92 -5.30
CA LYS A 325 -26.97 -15.69 -4.60
C LYS A 325 -27.00 -16.28 -3.19
N TYR A 326 -27.33 -15.45 -2.20
CA TYR A 326 -27.44 -15.89 -0.80
C TYR A 326 -28.64 -16.82 -0.57
N ASP A 327 -29.79 -16.51 -1.16
CA ASP A 327 -31.00 -17.34 -1.02
C ASP A 327 -30.80 -18.74 -1.60
N PHE A 328 -30.08 -18.83 -2.73
CA PHE A 328 -29.68 -20.10 -3.31
C PHE A 328 -28.82 -20.92 -2.34
N PHE A 329 -27.78 -20.30 -1.75
CA PHE A 329 -26.93 -20.95 -0.75
C PHE A 329 -27.76 -21.43 0.45
N LEU A 330 -28.66 -20.58 0.98
CA LEU A 330 -29.50 -20.92 2.12
C LEU A 330 -30.44 -22.11 1.86
N GLN A 331 -31.04 -22.18 0.68
CA GLN A 331 -32.06 -23.19 0.37
C GLN A 331 -31.48 -24.50 -0.14
N ASN A 332 -30.40 -24.44 -0.93
CA ASN A 332 -29.91 -25.60 -1.70
C ASN A 332 -28.56 -26.14 -1.21
N ILE A 333 -27.77 -25.35 -0.46
CA ILE A 333 -26.40 -25.72 -0.06
C ILE A 333 -26.29 -25.89 1.46
N LYS A 334 -26.79 -24.92 2.23
CA LYS A 334 -26.68 -24.90 3.70
C LYS A 334 -27.28 -26.15 4.38
N PRO A 335 -28.50 -26.63 4.04
CA PRO A 335 -29.10 -27.75 4.77
C PRO A 335 -28.27 -29.03 4.65
N ASP A 336 -27.86 -29.38 3.42
CA ASP A 336 -27.04 -30.56 3.14
C ASP A 336 -25.66 -30.48 3.84
N LEU A 337 -25.06 -29.28 3.91
CA LEU A 337 -23.81 -29.06 4.65
C LEU A 337 -23.99 -29.19 6.16
N CYS A 338 -25.07 -28.67 6.74
CA CYS A 338 -25.40 -28.80 8.16
C CYS A 338 -25.51 -30.27 8.55
N GLN A 339 -26.29 -31.04 7.77
CA GLN A 339 -26.48 -32.47 8.00
C GLN A 339 -25.12 -33.20 7.96
N LYS A 340 -24.35 -33.02 6.87
CA LYS A 340 -23.09 -33.73 6.67
C LYS A 340 -22.03 -33.40 7.72
N LEU A 341 -21.90 -32.11 8.08
CA LEU A 341 -20.96 -31.68 9.10
C LEU A 341 -21.35 -32.23 10.47
N CYS A 342 -22.65 -32.24 10.81
CA CYS A 342 -23.13 -32.80 12.07
C CYS A 342 -22.88 -34.31 12.16
N GLU A 343 -23.11 -35.07 11.09
CA GLU A 343 -22.78 -36.50 11.05
C GLU A 343 -21.30 -36.76 11.40
N ILE A 344 -20.39 -35.96 10.82
CA ILE A 344 -18.94 -36.06 11.08
C ILE A 344 -18.62 -35.72 12.55
N LEU A 345 -19.19 -34.63 13.08
CA LEU A 345 -18.95 -34.22 14.47
C LEU A 345 -19.53 -35.19 15.49
N LEU A 346 -20.73 -35.72 15.25
CA LEU A 346 -21.34 -36.75 16.10
C LEU A 346 -20.48 -38.01 16.15
N ALA A 347 -19.95 -38.45 14.99
CA ALA A 347 -19.01 -39.57 14.92
C ALA A 347 -17.70 -39.28 15.67
N ARG A 348 -17.12 -38.08 15.48
CA ARG A 348 -15.87 -37.63 16.17
C ARG A 348 -16.00 -37.73 17.68
N PHE A 349 -17.15 -37.33 18.23
CA PHE A 349 -17.40 -37.34 19.68
C PHE A 349 -18.16 -38.56 20.18
N ARG A 350 -18.39 -39.58 19.34
CA ARG A 350 -19.09 -40.83 19.67
C ARG A 350 -20.49 -40.60 20.27
N LEU A 351 -21.18 -39.57 19.79
CA LEU A 351 -22.53 -39.22 20.21
C LEU A 351 -23.55 -40.11 19.49
N LYS A 352 -24.27 -40.95 20.24
CA LYS A 352 -25.29 -41.86 19.69
C LYS A 352 -26.65 -41.19 19.46
N GLN A 353 -26.93 -40.10 20.18
CA GLN A 353 -28.18 -39.36 20.08
C GLN A 353 -27.96 -38.09 19.24
N THR A 354 -28.89 -37.83 18.33
CA THR A 354 -28.92 -36.63 17.47
C THR A 354 -29.54 -35.42 18.16
N ASN A 355 -30.30 -35.64 19.24
CA ASN A 355 -30.91 -34.60 20.05
C ASN A 355 -29.98 -34.14 21.19
N ILE A 356 -30.06 -32.85 21.53
CA ILE A 356 -29.38 -32.25 22.66
C ILE A 356 -30.34 -32.34 23.85
N ILE A 357 -30.04 -33.25 24.76
CA ILE A 357 -30.86 -33.54 25.94
C ILE A 357 -30.01 -33.29 27.20
N ASP A 358 -30.61 -32.69 28.23
CA ASP A 358 -29.96 -32.55 29.55
C ASP A 358 -30.14 -33.79 30.43
N ASP A 359 -29.61 -33.72 31.65
CA ASP A 359 -29.66 -34.81 32.62
C ASP A 359 -31.10 -35.09 33.12
N ASP A 360 -32.01 -34.11 32.99
CA ASP A 360 -33.42 -34.20 33.37
C ASP A 360 -34.32 -34.71 32.23
N GLY A 361 -33.75 -34.96 31.04
CA GLY A 361 -34.48 -35.46 29.87
C GLY A 361 -35.16 -34.36 29.03
N GLU A 362 -34.91 -33.07 29.29
CA GLU A 362 -35.44 -31.96 28.49
C GLU A 362 -34.73 -31.91 27.12
N ASN A 363 -35.51 -31.87 26.02
CA ASN A 363 -34.97 -31.77 24.66
C ASN A 363 -34.82 -30.32 24.20
N TYR A 364 -33.59 -29.93 23.85
CA TYR A 364 -33.25 -28.59 23.41
C TYR A 364 -33.23 -28.39 21.88
N GLY A 365 -33.52 -29.43 21.10
CA GLY A 365 -33.38 -29.48 19.65
C GLY A 365 -32.27 -30.45 19.22
N SER A 366 -32.08 -30.64 17.92
CA SER A 366 -30.97 -31.47 17.42
C SER A 366 -29.64 -30.69 17.34
N TYR A 367 -28.52 -31.40 17.24
CA TYR A 367 -27.23 -30.77 16.95
C TYR A 367 -27.24 -30.05 15.59
N GLU A 368 -27.99 -30.59 14.62
CA GLU A 368 -28.21 -29.98 13.30
C GLU A 368 -28.98 -28.66 13.42
N ASP A 369 -30.09 -28.66 14.18
CA ASP A 369 -30.87 -27.44 14.45
C ASP A 369 -30.02 -26.35 15.11
N PHE A 370 -29.11 -26.74 16.02
CA PHE A 370 -28.21 -25.79 16.67
C PHE A 370 -27.19 -25.18 15.69
N VAL A 371 -26.57 -26.00 14.84
CA VAL A 371 -25.63 -25.56 13.81
C VAL A 371 -26.32 -24.70 12.74
N GLU A 372 -27.56 -25.04 12.38
CA GLU A 372 -28.37 -24.29 11.42
C GLU A 372 -28.94 -22.98 11.99
N GLY A 373 -28.86 -22.77 13.31
CA GLY A 373 -29.32 -21.56 13.98
C GLY A 373 -30.82 -21.56 14.30
N LYS A 374 -31.46 -22.73 14.38
CA LYS A 374 -32.89 -22.90 14.69
C LYS A 374 -33.18 -22.88 16.20
N CYS A 375 -32.17 -23.05 17.06
CA CYS A 375 -32.32 -23.17 18.52
C CYS A 375 -32.33 -21.85 19.33
N LEU A 376 -32.82 -20.73 18.76
CA LEU A 376 -32.61 -19.35 19.24
C LEU A 376 -32.84 -19.08 20.74
N PHE A 377 -33.87 -19.67 21.36
CA PHE A 377 -34.21 -19.41 22.78
C PHE A 377 -33.52 -20.34 23.78
N LYS A 378 -32.81 -21.35 23.27
CA LYS A 378 -32.22 -22.44 24.06
C LYS A 378 -30.69 -22.42 24.03
N GLU A 379 -30.09 -21.48 23.30
CA GLU A 379 -28.64 -21.43 23.02
C GLU A 379 -27.78 -21.33 24.28
N ASP A 380 -28.15 -20.47 25.24
CA ASP A 380 -27.40 -20.33 26.50
C ASP A 380 -27.37 -21.63 27.30
N ARG A 381 -28.46 -22.41 27.27
CA ARG A 381 -28.52 -23.72 27.93
C ARG A 381 -27.73 -24.77 27.16
N ILE A 382 -27.86 -24.80 25.84
CA ILE A 382 -27.07 -25.70 24.96
C ILE A 382 -25.57 -25.46 25.15
N ILE A 383 -25.13 -24.20 25.17
CA ILE A 383 -23.72 -23.83 25.39
C ILE A 383 -23.23 -24.36 26.74
N LYS A 384 -24.01 -24.19 27.81
CA LYS A 384 -23.68 -24.74 29.14
C LYS A 384 -23.55 -26.26 29.09
N LEU A 385 -24.48 -26.97 28.44
CA LEU A 385 -24.44 -28.44 28.29
C LEU A 385 -23.25 -28.93 27.48
N LEU A 386 -22.91 -28.26 26.37
CA LEU A 386 -21.74 -28.61 25.58
C LEU A 386 -20.45 -28.34 26.35
N LYS A 387 -20.41 -27.24 27.12
CA LYS A 387 -19.28 -26.87 27.97
C LYS A 387 -19.02 -27.89 29.08
N THR A 388 -20.05 -28.47 29.68
CA THR A 388 -19.88 -29.54 30.69
C THR A 388 -19.38 -30.85 30.08
N LYS A 389 -19.73 -31.14 28.82
CA LYS A 389 -19.24 -32.34 28.11
C LYS A 389 -17.76 -32.23 27.72
N SER A 390 -17.38 -31.19 26.99
CA SER A 390 -16.00 -30.94 26.58
C SER A 390 -15.84 -29.56 25.93
N ARG A 391 -14.72 -28.87 26.20
CA ARG A 391 -14.38 -27.60 25.55
C ARG A 391 -14.20 -27.77 24.04
N ASP A 392 -13.61 -28.87 23.61
CA ASP A 392 -13.39 -29.17 22.19
C ASP A 392 -14.71 -29.40 21.46
N MET A 393 -15.66 -30.08 22.12
CA MET A 393 -17.00 -30.30 21.58
C MET A 393 -17.73 -28.96 21.41
N LEU A 394 -17.73 -28.13 22.45
CA LEU A 394 -18.33 -26.80 22.41
C LEU A 394 -17.74 -25.96 21.26
N ASN A 395 -16.41 -25.87 21.19
CA ASN A 395 -15.74 -25.10 20.15
C ASN A 395 -16.08 -25.64 18.74
N SER A 396 -16.08 -26.96 18.54
CA SER A 396 -16.42 -27.57 17.25
C SER A 396 -17.82 -27.20 16.77
N PHE A 397 -18.83 -27.29 17.65
CA PHE A 397 -20.21 -26.97 17.29
C PHE A 397 -20.45 -25.47 17.15
N LEU A 398 -19.82 -24.63 17.98
CA LEU A 398 -19.91 -23.18 17.83
C LEU A 398 -19.25 -22.70 16.54
N LEU A 399 -18.12 -23.26 16.14
CA LEU A 399 -17.47 -22.94 14.87
C LEU A 399 -18.29 -23.46 13.68
N ALA A 400 -18.85 -24.68 13.76
CA ALA A 400 -19.77 -25.18 12.74
C ALA A 400 -20.95 -24.22 12.54
N LYS A 401 -21.56 -23.78 13.64
CA LYS A 401 -22.61 -22.76 13.66
C LYS A 401 -22.14 -21.43 13.11
N ALA A 402 -20.93 -20.98 13.45
CA ALA A 402 -20.34 -19.75 12.93
C ALA A 402 -20.27 -19.79 11.40
N TRP A 403 -19.70 -20.86 10.84
CA TRP A 403 -19.51 -21.01 9.41
C TRP A 403 -20.83 -21.08 8.63
N LEU A 404 -21.85 -21.77 9.16
CA LEU A 404 -23.10 -22.03 8.43
C LEU A 404 -24.23 -21.04 8.76
N SER A 405 -24.29 -20.51 9.97
CA SER A 405 -25.40 -19.66 10.45
C SER A 405 -25.04 -18.21 10.68
N HIS A 406 -23.76 -17.89 10.86
CA HIS A 406 -23.29 -16.51 10.88
C HIS A 406 -22.86 -16.00 9.49
N LYS A 407 -23.20 -16.69 8.39
CA LYS A 407 -22.85 -16.30 7.01
C LYS A 407 -21.36 -16.31 6.65
N LEU A 408 -20.46 -16.74 7.54
CA LEU A 408 -19.01 -16.76 7.25
C LEU A 408 -18.66 -17.57 5.99
N LEU A 409 -19.23 -18.77 5.83
CA LEU A 409 -18.95 -19.61 4.67
C LEU A 409 -19.41 -18.96 3.37
N TYR A 410 -20.65 -18.47 3.33
CA TYR A 410 -21.18 -17.77 2.15
C TYR A 410 -20.34 -16.53 1.85
N HIS A 411 -20.01 -15.73 2.88
CA HIS A 411 -19.20 -14.54 2.72
C HIS A 411 -17.85 -14.86 2.08
N VAL A 412 -17.07 -15.77 2.67
CA VAL A 412 -15.76 -16.20 2.14
C VAL A 412 -15.86 -16.78 0.73
N MET A 413 -16.87 -17.61 0.47
CA MET A 413 -17.10 -18.22 -0.85
C MET A 413 -17.81 -17.27 -1.84
N SER A 414 -18.11 -16.02 -1.49
CA SER A 414 -18.73 -15.06 -2.41
C SER A 414 -17.74 -14.04 -2.99
N TYR A 415 -16.54 -13.99 -2.40
CA TYR A 415 -15.45 -13.10 -2.77
C TYR A 415 -14.65 -13.62 -3.97
N ARG A 416 -14.05 -12.71 -4.73
CA ARG A 416 -13.21 -12.95 -5.90
C ARG A 416 -11.75 -13.05 -5.47
N TYR A 417 -11.19 -14.25 -5.64
CA TYR A 417 -9.76 -14.52 -5.47
C TYR A 417 -8.91 -13.60 -6.37
N ARG A 418 -7.83 -13.03 -5.83
CA ARG A 418 -6.89 -12.06 -6.46
C ARG A 418 -7.46 -10.69 -6.84
N VAL A 419 -8.73 -10.45 -6.56
CA VAL A 419 -9.37 -9.12 -6.66
C VAL A 419 -9.61 -8.56 -5.27
N GLU A 420 -10.16 -9.37 -4.37
CA GLU A 420 -10.53 -8.94 -3.02
C GLU A 420 -9.59 -9.55 -1.96
N TYR A 421 -8.94 -10.69 -2.25
CA TYR A 421 -8.02 -11.36 -1.32
C TYR A 421 -7.01 -12.26 -2.04
N GLU A 422 -5.79 -12.38 -1.48
CA GLU A 422 -4.77 -13.41 -1.80
C GLU A 422 -3.56 -13.27 -0.84
N LEU A 423 -2.55 -14.15 -0.95
CA LEU A 423 -1.25 -14.08 -0.27
C LEU A 423 -0.34 -12.99 -0.88
N SER A 424 0.42 -12.28 -0.05
CA SER A 424 1.47 -11.35 -0.54
C SER A 424 2.86 -11.97 -0.51
N GLU A 425 3.58 -11.89 -1.63
CA GLU A 425 4.96 -12.38 -1.71
C GLU A 425 5.97 -11.44 -1.02
N LYS A 426 5.63 -10.15 -0.87
CA LYS A 426 6.53 -9.14 -0.30
C LYS A 426 6.45 -9.03 1.22
N ARG A 427 5.29 -9.32 1.80
CA ARG A 427 5.01 -9.15 3.23
C ARG A 427 5.77 -10.16 4.11
N GLY A 428 6.17 -11.29 3.55
CA GLY A 428 6.82 -12.38 4.29
C GLY A 428 5.89 -13.16 5.24
N LYS A 429 4.63 -12.72 5.41
CA LYS A 429 3.55 -13.43 6.09
C LYS A 429 2.81 -14.35 5.14
N GLU A 430 2.61 -15.59 5.56
CA GLU A 430 1.94 -16.64 4.77
C GLU A 430 0.40 -16.64 4.88
N ILE A 431 -0.23 -15.53 5.26
CA ILE A 431 -1.70 -15.40 5.42
C ILE A 431 -2.32 -14.56 4.30
N ALA A 432 -3.60 -14.81 4.01
CA ALA A 432 -4.33 -13.99 3.05
C ALA A 432 -4.56 -12.58 3.60
N ILE A 433 -4.36 -11.59 2.74
CA ILE A 433 -4.57 -10.17 3.03
C ILE A 433 -5.61 -9.58 2.08
N PRO A 434 -6.28 -8.48 2.45
CA PRO A 434 -7.18 -7.81 1.55
C PRO A 434 -6.42 -7.16 0.41
N PHE A 435 -6.99 -7.24 -0.78
CA PHE A 435 -6.47 -6.56 -1.95
C PHE A 435 -7.13 -5.19 -2.01
N ARG A 436 -6.34 -4.14 -2.31
CA ARG A 436 -6.94 -2.81 -2.49
C ARG A 436 -7.80 -2.80 -3.74
N ASP A 437 -7.29 -3.46 -4.77
CA ASP A 437 -7.83 -3.60 -6.10
C ASP A 437 -7.18 -4.85 -6.76
N LYS A 438 -7.56 -5.14 -8.00
CA LYS A 438 -6.99 -6.23 -8.83
C LYS A 438 -5.48 -6.40 -8.70
N ASP A 439 -5.03 -7.58 -8.30
CA ASP A 439 -3.61 -7.99 -8.19
C ASP A 439 -2.74 -7.06 -7.32
N LEU A 440 -3.35 -6.11 -6.61
CA LEU A 440 -2.64 -5.14 -5.79
C LEU A 440 -2.91 -5.44 -4.30
N PRO A 441 -2.06 -6.27 -3.67
CA PRO A 441 -2.18 -6.53 -2.25
C PRO A 441 -2.10 -5.24 -1.44
N SER A 442 -2.99 -5.09 -0.45
CA SER A 442 -2.80 -4.07 0.57
C SER A 442 -1.79 -4.60 1.60
N GLU A 443 -0.50 -4.54 1.29
CA GLU A 443 0.58 -5.21 2.05
C GLU A 443 0.63 -4.86 3.55
N ASN A 444 0.07 -3.71 3.93
CA ASN A 444 -0.01 -3.25 5.31
C ASN A 444 -1.36 -3.56 5.98
N SER A 445 -2.29 -4.23 5.28
CA SER A 445 -3.63 -4.54 5.76
C SER A 445 -3.82 -6.03 6.06
N GLU A 446 -4.74 -6.31 6.96
CA GLU A 446 -5.26 -7.63 7.32
C GLU A 446 -6.79 -7.58 7.39
N PHE A 447 -7.41 -8.76 7.36
CA PHE A 447 -8.84 -8.88 7.58
C PHE A 447 -9.12 -8.76 9.08
N SER A 448 -10.02 -7.83 9.44
CA SER A 448 -10.48 -7.60 10.83
C SER A 448 -10.97 -8.86 11.55
N HIS A 449 -11.56 -9.79 10.80
CA HIS A 449 -12.21 -10.97 11.35
C HIS A 449 -11.34 -12.22 11.17
N PRO A 450 -10.87 -12.86 12.26
CA PRO A 450 -9.88 -13.93 12.18
C PRO A 450 -10.38 -15.15 11.40
N ASP A 451 -11.66 -15.52 11.53
CA ASP A 451 -12.19 -16.69 10.81
C ASP A 451 -12.39 -16.41 9.30
N ILE A 452 -12.55 -15.14 8.88
CA ILE A 452 -12.60 -14.77 7.46
C ILE A 452 -11.18 -14.86 6.88
N MET A 453 -10.19 -14.31 7.58
CA MET A 453 -8.77 -14.44 7.23
C MET A 453 -8.36 -15.91 7.08
N ILE A 454 -8.77 -16.78 8.01
CA ILE A 454 -8.54 -18.23 7.93
C ILE A 454 -9.17 -18.81 6.67
N GLY A 455 -10.44 -18.49 6.38
CA GLY A 455 -11.14 -18.93 5.18
C GLY A 455 -10.42 -18.56 3.89
N PHE A 456 -10.10 -17.27 3.74
CA PHE A 456 -9.38 -16.76 2.58
C PHE A 456 -7.97 -17.34 2.45
N THR A 457 -7.28 -17.58 3.57
CA THR A 457 -5.96 -18.23 3.56
C THR A 457 -6.09 -19.65 3.04
N ILE A 458 -7.04 -20.45 3.55
CA ILE A 458 -7.27 -21.82 3.07
C ILE A 458 -7.54 -21.82 1.57
N LEU A 459 -8.47 -20.99 1.09
CA LEU A 459 -8.80 -20.93 -0.33
C LEU A 459 -7.62 -20.50 -1.19
N SER A 460 -6.84 -19.51 -0.75
CA SER A 460 -5.66 -19.05 -1.48
C SER A 460 -4.66 -20.18 -1.71
N TYR A 461 -4.41 -21.02 -0.69
CA TYR A 461 -3.52 -22.18 -0.84
C TYR A 461 -4.14 -23.35 -1.61
N LEU A 462 -5.46 -23.54 -1.56
CA LEU A 462 -6.14 -24.56 -2.38
C LEU A 462 -6.15 -24.17 -3.86
N TYR A 463 -6.21 -22.88 -4.18
CA TYR A 463 -6.20 -22.36 -5.55
C TYR A 463 -4.78 -22.23 -6.13
N ARG A 464 -3.84 -21.68 -5.35
CA ARG A 464 -2.44 -21.49 -5.76
C ARG A 464 -1.60 -22.76 -5.64
N GLY A 465 -1.85 -23.59 -4.63
CA GLY A 465 -0.94 -24.66 -4.20
C GLY A 465 0.25 -24.14 -3.37
N LEU A 466 0.94 -25.08 -2.71
CA LEU A 466 2.19 -24.82 -1.99
C LEU A 466 3.36 -24.66 -2.95
N ASP A 467 4.27 -23.73 -2.68
CA ASP A 467 5.51 -23.61 -3.45
C ASP A 467 6.52 -24.74 -3.12
N SER A 468 7.59 -24.84 -3.91
CA SER A 468 8.60 -25.89 -3.75
C SER A 468 9.29 -25.88 -2.38
N LYS A 469 9.54 -24.70 -1.80
CA LYS A 469 10.14 -24.53 -0.48
C LYS A 469 9.17 -24.96 0.63
N GLN A 470 7.90 -24.62 0.50
CA GLN A 470 6.84 -24.99 1.42
C GLN A 470 6.63 -26.51 1.43
N VAL A 471 6.58 -27.16 0.27
CA VAL A 471 6.51 -28.63 0.16
C VAL A 471 7.71 -29.29 0.84
N LYS A 472 8.93 -28.80 0.57
CA LYS A 472 10.15 -29.32 1.21
C LYS A 472 10.07 -29.19 2.73
N ASN A 473 9.70 -28.02 3.24
CA ASN A 473 9.58 -27.76 4.67
C ASN A 473 8.52 -28.66 5.34
N GLY A 474 7.37 -28.84 4.69
CA GLY A 474 6.32 -29.76 5.15
C GLY A 474 6.80 -31.20 5.26
N LEU A 475 7.51 -31.70 4.24
CA LEU A 475 8.07 -33.05 4.24
C LEU A 475 9.19 -33.22 5.29
N ILE A 476 10.05 -32.22 5.49
CA ILE A 476 11.08 -32.24 6.55
C ILE A 476 10.43 -32.32 7.93
N LYS A 477 9.38 -31.52 8.17
CA LYS A 477 8.66 -31.54 9.45
C LYS A 477 8.00 -32.89 9.70
N LEU A 478 7.34 -33.46 8.69
CA LEU A 478 6.76 -34.79 8.80
C LEU A 478 7.84 -35.85 9.05
N LYS A 479 8.96 -35.80 8.33
CA LYS A 479 10.11 -36.72 8.51
C LYS A 479 10.63 -36.71 9.94
N ASN A 480 10.57 -35.57 10.63
CA ASN A 480 11.08 -35.39 11.98
C ASN A 480 10.03 -35.55 13.09
N ASP A 481 8.75 -35.72 12.78
CA ASP A 481 7.68 -35.83 13.78
C ASP A 481 7.65 -37.24 14.42
N PRO A 482 7.95 -37.40 15.72
CA PRO A 482 7.98 -38.72 16.35
C PRO A 482 6.58 -39.29 16.64
N LYS A 483 5.51 -38.48 16.52
CA LYS A 483 4.14 -38.84 16.94
C LYS A 483 3.26 -39.40 15.81
N GLN A 484 3.71 -39.33 14.56
CA GLN A 484 2.89 -39.69 13.40
C GLN A 484 3.50 -40.84 12.59
N ASP A 485 2.65 -41.69 12.02
CA ASP A 485 3.06 -42.69 11.02
C ASP A 485 3.25 -41.99 9.66
N LYS A 486 4.50 -41.60 9.41
CA LYS A 486 4.92 -40.74 8.30
C LYS A 486 4.69 -41.39 6.94
N ASP A 487 5.00 -42.69 6.84
CA ASP A 487 4.86 -43.44 5.60
C ASP A 487 3.38 -43.69 5.31
N SER A 488 2.56 -44.01 6.32
CA SER A 488 1.11 -44.15 6.17
C SER A 488 0.45 -42.84 5.70
N LEU A 489 0.82 -41.69 6.29
CA LEU A 489 0.28 -40.39 5.90
C LEU A 489 0.69 -39.99 4.48
N LEU A 490 1.97 -40.18 4.12
CA LEU A 490 2.44 -39.90 2.77
C LEU A 490 1.70 -40.76 1.73
N GLN A 491 1.53 -42.06 2.00
CA GLN A 491 0.76 -42.96 1.14
C GLN A 491 -0.70 -42.53 1.02
N LYS A 492 -1.31 -42.11 2.13
CA LYS A 492 -2.67 -41.56 2.12
C LYS A 492 -2.78 -40.33 1.23
N TRP A 493 -1.86 -39.37 1.34
CA TRP A 493 -1.88 -38.15 0.52
C TRP A 493 -1.66 -38.45 -0.96
N VAL A 494 -0.74 -39.35 -1.29
CA VAL A 494 -0.56 -39.83 -2.67
C VAL A 494 -1.84 -40.49 -3.20
N GLN A 495 -2.49 -41.32 -2.38
CA GLN A 495 -3.73 -41.99 -2.77
C GLN A 495 -4.90 -41.02 -2.95
N GLU A 496 -5.00 -39.98 -2.12
CA GLU A 496 -6.00 -38.92 -2.26
C GLU A 496 -5.84 -38.14 -3.59
N ASN A 497 -4.61 -38.02 -4.10
CA ASN A 497 -4.30 -37.35 -5.37
C ASN A 497 -4.22 -38.31 -6.58
N LYS A 498 -4.65 -39.57 -6.47
CA LYS A 498 -4.43 -40.60 -7.50
C LYS A 498 -4.91 -40.18 -8.90
N ASN A 499 -6.12 -39.66 -9.04
CA ASN A 499 -6.67 -39.25 -10.34
C ASN A 499 -5.84 -38.13 -11.00
N TRP A 500 -5.41 -37.15 -10.20
CA TRP A 500 -4.53 -36.05 -10.65
C TRP A 500 -3.17 -36.56 -11.11
N ILE A 501 -2.58 -37.47 -10.33
CA ILE A 501 -1.30 -38.11 -10.64
C ILE A 501 -1.40 -38.87 -11.97
N GLU A 502 -2.47 -39.64 -12.17
CA GLU A 502 -2.69 -40.44 -13.39
C GLU A 502 -2.84 -39.55 -14.64
N GLU A 503 -3.68 -38.51 -14.59
CA GLU A 503 -3.89 -37.57 -15.70
C GLU A 503 -2.58 -36.87 -16.10
N ARG A 504 -1.80 -36.42 -15.12
CA ARG A 504 -0.55 -35.67 -15.36
C ARG A 504 0.59 -36.57 -15.81
N SER A 505 0.72 -37.77 -15.24
CA SER A 505 1.69 -38.76 -15.71
C SER A 505 1.47 -39.15 -17.17
N GLN A 506 0.20 -39.21 -17.62
CA GLN A 506 -0.12 -39.40 -19.05
C GLN A 506 0.34 -38.22 -19.91
N LYS A 507 0.13 -36.98 -19.45
CA LYS A 507 0.51 -35.75 -20.18
C LYS A 507 2.02 -35.58 -20.32
N GLU A 508 2.78 -35.89 -19.27
CA GLU A 508 4.25 -35.77 -19.22
C GLU A 508 4.98 -36.99 -19.81
N LYS A 509 4.27 -38.07 -20.14
CA LYS A 509 4.83 -39.37 -20.58
C LYS A 509 5.84 -39.97 -19.58
N GLU A 510 5.70 -39.67 -18.29
CA GLU A 510 6.52 -40.21 -17.21
C GLU A 510 5.67 -40.95 -16.17
N GLY A 511 6.16 -42.12 -15.70
CA GLY A 511 5.51 -42.91 -14.65
C GLY A 511 5.60 -42.25 -13.27
N PHE A 512 4.64 -42.58 -12.39
CA PHE A 512 4.64 -42.08 -11.00
C PHE A 512 5.91 -42.51 -10.25
N PRO A 513 6.57 -41.61 -9.49
CA PRO A 513 7.75 -41.95 -8.71
C PRO A 513 7.41 -42.82 -7.49
N GLU A 514 7.68 -44.13 -7.56
CA GLU A 514 7.49 -45.05 -6.42
C GLU A 514 8.26 -44.65 -5.15
N TRP A 515 9.35 -43.88 -5.28
CA TRP A 515 10.09 -43.32 -4.15
C TRP A 515 9.29 -42.28 -3.35
N LEU A 516 8.16 -41.77 -3.87
CA LEU A 516 7.26 -40.84 -3.18
C LEU A 516 6.20 -41.57 -2.31
N LYS A 517 6.46 -42.81 -1.90
CA LYS A 517 5.57 -43.58 -0.98
C LYS A 517 6.23 -43.95 0.35
N SER A 518 7.50 -43.64 0.55
CA SER A 518 8.21 -43.88 1.82
C SER A 518 9.34 -42.88 2.05
N PHE A 519 9.50 -42.43 3.29
CA PHE A 519 10.60 -41.58 3.71
C PHE A 519 11.97 -42.27 3.70
N LYS A 520 12.01 -43.62 3.59
CA LYS A 520 13.26 -44.36 3.42
C LYS A 520 13.88 -44.14 2.04
N THR A 521 13.05 -43.93 1.02
CA THR A 521 13.46 -43.76 -0.37
C THR A 521 13.36 -42.32 -0.85
N LEU A 522 12.63 -41.46 -0.13
CA LEU A 522 12.56 -40.02 -0.37
C LEU A 522 13.85 -39.32 0.10
N ASP A 523 14.61 -38.81 -0.86
CA ASP A 523 15.77 -37.97 -0.60
C ASP A 523 15.35 -36.50 -0.68
N LEU A 524 15.46 -35.80 0.45
CA LEU A 524 15.04 -34.39 0.61
C LEU A 524 16.16 -33.40 0.26
N GLU A 525 17.39 -33.88 0.00
CA GLU A 525 18.52 -33.06 -0.45
C GLU A 525 18.56 -32.97 -1.98
N ASN A 526 18.00 -33.95 -2.68
CA ASN A 526 17.91 -33.96 -4.14
C ASN A 526 16.82 -32.99 -4.66
N GLU A 527 17.24 -31.92 -5.34
CA GLU A 527 16.34 -30.89 -5.87
C GLU A 527 15.35 -31.42 -6.91
N ASP A 528 15.73 -32.38 -7.76
CA ASP A 528 14.84 -32.91 -8.79
C ASP A 528 13.73 -33.78 -8.18
N ARG A 529 14.04 -34.53 -7.11
CA ARG A 529 13.02 -35.23 -6.33
C ARG A 529 12.09 -34.26 -5.62
N ILE A 530 12.60 -33.15 -5.10
CA ILE A 530 11.76 -32.10 -4.50
C ILE A 530 10.87 -31.44 -5.56
N LYS A 531 11.37 -31.16 -6.77
CA LYS A 531 10.55 -30.65 -7.89
C LYS A 531 9.42 -31.64 -8.24
N LYS A 532 9.73 -32.94 -8.32
CA LYS A 532 8.72 -33.99 -8.56
C LYS A 532 7.73 -34.13 -7.39
N ALA A 533 8.19 -34.08 -6.15
CA ALA A 533 7.32 -34.10 -4.97
C ALA A 533 6.40 -32.88 -4.93
N HIS A 534 6.93 -31.69 -5.23
CA HIS A 534 6.15 -30.47 -5.39
C HIS A 534 5.10 -30.62 -6.49
N PHE A 535 5.45 -31.17 -7.64
CA PHE A 535 4.50 -31.42 -8.73
C PHE A 535 3.29 -32.28 -8.33
N TYR A 536 3.48 -33.30 -7.48
CA TYR A 536 2.40 -34.22 -7.06
C TYR A 536 1.68 -33.83 -5.76
N LEU A 537 2.37 -33.20 -4.81
CA LEU A 537 1.86 -32.94 -3.46
C LEU A 537 1.46 -31.48 -3.22
N SER A 538 1.96 -30.51 -4.00
CA SER A 538 1.68 -29.06 -3.78
C SER A 538 0.20 -28.73 -3.66
N ARG A 539 -0.67 -29.58 -4.20
CA ARG A 539 -2.13 -29.37 -4.28
C ARG A 539 -2.94 -30.44 -3.56
N ASN A 540 -2.30 -31.34 -2.81
CA ASN A 540 -3.04 -32.31 -2.01
C ASN A 540 -3.75 -31.59 -0.85
N PHE A 541 -5.07 -31.73 -0.78
CA PHE A 541 -5.90 -31.05 0.22
C PHE A 541 -5.41 -31.30 1.65
N SER A 542 -5.13 -32.57 1.99
CA SER A 542 -4.67 -32.96 3.34
C SER A 542 -3.25 -32.49 3.62
N PHE A 543 -2.37 -32.42 2.62
CA PHE A 543 -1.02 -31.89 2.76
C PHE A 543 -1.01 -30.37 2.94
N VAL A 544 -1.87 -29.64 2.20
CA VAL A 544 -2.12 -28.21 2.41
C VAL A 544 -2.63 -27.99 3.83
N GLN A 545 -3.63 -28.76 4.27
CA GLN A 545 -4.13 -28.70 5.65
C GLN A 545 -3.01 -28.93 6.68
N TYR A 546 -2.16 -29.94 6.46
CA TYR A 546 -1.01 -30.24 7.32
C TYR A 546 -0.02 -29.07 7.37
N TYR A 547 0.34 -28.52 6.22
CA TYR A 547 1.28 -27.40 6.13
C TYR A 547 0.73 -26.16 6.85
N LEU A 548 -0.49 -25.73 6.51
CA LEU A 548 -1.09 -24.54 7.10
C LEU A 548 -1.28 -24.65 8.61
N SER A 549 -1.66 -25.84 9.10
CA SER A 549 -1.84 -26.07 10.54
C SER A 549 -0.54 -26.05 11.35
N ASN A 550 0.61 -26.34 10.72
CA ASN A 550 1.89 -26.44 11.43
C ASN A 550 2.80 -25.20 11.25
N PHE A 551 2.67 -24.49 10.14
CA PHE A 551 3.54 -23.36 9.79
C PHE A 551 2.80 -22.04 9.69
N THR A 552 1.73 -22.01 8.90
CA THR A 552 1.06 -20.75 8.55
C THR A 552 0.20 -20.22 9.70
N PHE A 553 -0.76 -21.00 10.20
CA PHE A 553 -1.67 -20.52 11.25
C PHE A 553 -1.00 -20.41 12.61
N THR A 554 -0.04 -21.28 12.92
CA THR A 554 0.73 -21.22 14.18
C THR A 554 1.53 -19.93 14.33
N ASN A 555 2.01 -19.37 13.21
CA ASN A 555 2.76 -18.11 13.21
C ASN A 555 1.91 -16.89 12.85
N GLY A 556 0.95 -17.05 11.94
CA GLY A 556 0.19 -15.97 11.32
C GLY A 556 -1.19 -15.68 11.92
N THR A 557 -1.61 -16.36 12.99
CA THR A 557 -2.89 -16.08 13.69
C THR A 557 -2.68 -15.55 15.10
N LYS A 558 -1.60 -14.80 15.30
CA LYS A 558 -1.33 -14.13 16.57
C LYS A 558 -2.25 -12.93 16.73
N TYR A 559 -2.87 -12.77 17.89
CA TYR A 559 -3.67 -11.58 18.22
C TYR A 559 -3.11 -10.87 19.45
N TYR A 560 -3.52 -9.63 19.66
CA TYR A 560 -3.14 -8.83 20.83
C TYR A 560 -4.38 -8.47 21.62
N GLU A 561 -4.30 -8.51 22.95
CA GLU A 561 -5.46 -8.28 23.83
C GLU A 561 -6.11 -6.91 23.64
N LYS A 562 -5.31 -5.92 23.27
CA LYS A 562 -5.68 -4.51 23.22
C LYS A 562 -5.18 -3.90 21.92
N LYS A 563 -5.97 -3.00 21.33
CA LYS A 563 -5.55 -2.21 20.18
C LYS A 563 -5.95 -0.75 20.30
N LEU A 564 -5.09 0.15 19.81
CA LEU A 564 -5.44 1.54 19.55
C LEU A 564 -5.85 1.68 18.09
N THR A 565 -6.97 2.34 17.85
CA THR A 565 -7.56 2.44 16.51
C THR A 565 -7.66 3.88 16.06
N GLY A 566 -7.21 4.15 14.83
CA GLY A 566 -7.42 5.41 14.10
C GLY A 566 -8.35 5.18 12.91
N ASN A 567 -9.35 6.04 12.74
CA ASN A 567 -10.34 5.94 11.67
C ASN A 567 -10.77 7.33 11.14
N ALA A 568 -11.66 7.37 10.16
CA ALA A 568 -12.08 8.61 9.50
C ALA A 568 -12.65 9.68 10.46
N HIS A 569 -13.27 9.28 11.57
CA HIS A 569 -13.78 10.19 12.61
C HIS A 569 -12.65 10.91 13.35
N THR A 570 -11.58 10.19 13.68
CA THR A 570 -10.41 10.80 14.30
C THR A 570 -9.64 11.67 13.32
N LEU A 571 -9.50 11.28 12.04
CA LEU A 571 -8.80 12.09 11.03
C LEU A 571 -9.47 13.45 10.85
N ALA A 572 -10.79 13.45 10.65
CA ALA A 572 -11.56 14.68 10.46
C ALA A 572 -11.71 15.53 11.75
N GLY A 573 -11.27 14.99 12.90
CA GLY A 573 -11.50 15.56 14.21
C GLY A 573 -10.34 16.36 14.81
N GLU A 574 -9.12 16.27 14.25
CA GLU A 574 -7.92 16.89 14.84
C GLU A 574 -7.71 18.36 14.45
N GLY A 575 -8.17 18.75 13.26
CA GLY A 575 -7.95 20.08 12.68
C GLY A 575 -9.20 20.69 12.08
N LYS A 576 -9.04 21.88 11.49
CA LYS A 576 -10.04 22.43 10.58
C LYS A 576 -9.95 21.70 9.26
N THR A 577 -11.03 21.06 8.84
CA THR A 577 -11.00 20.17 7.68
C THR A 577 -11.94 20.66 6.60
N LYS A 578 -11.42 20.84 5.39
CA LYS A 578 -12.20 21.04 4.18
C LYS A 578 -11.83 19.99 3.16
N GLY A 579 -12.75 19.63 2.29
CA GLY A 579 -12.41 18.69 1.22
C GLY A 579 -13.39 18.75 0.08
N PHE A 580 -13.06 18.00 -0.96
CA PHE A 580 -13.79 18.00 -2.21
C PHE A 580 -14.21 16.56 -2.54
N SER A 581 -15.45 16.40 -2.99
CA SER A 581 -15.94 15.12 -3.53
C SER A 581 -16.66 15.34 -4.86
N GLY A 582 -16.60 14.33 -5.74
CA GLY A 582 -17.33 14.33 -7.01
C GLY A 582 -18.83 14.04 -6.83
N THR A 583 -19.19 13.29 -5.79
CA THR A 583 -20.54 12.82 -5.54
C THR A 583 -21.00 13.24 -4.14
N LYS A 584 -22.28 13.00 -3.82
CA LYS A 584 -22.85 13.21 -2.47
C LYS A 584 -23.39 11.91 -1.88
N ASP A 585 -22.97 10.78 -2.44
CA ASP A 585 -23.58 9.49 -2.16
C ASP A 585 -23.23 8.98 -0.76
N CYS A 586 -22.08 9.39 -0.21
CA CYS A 586 -21.62 8.99 1.12
C CYS A 586 -21.94 10.02 2.22
N ASN A 587 -22.79 11.02 1.98
CA ASN A 587 -23.03 12.11 2.94
C ASN A 587 -23.50 11.61 4.32
N ASP A 588 -24.35 10.59 4.36
CA ASP A 588 -24.88 10.05 5.61
C ASP A 588 -23.86 9.17 6.35
N THR A 589 -22.91 8.60 5.61
CA THR A 589 -21.81 7.79 6.14
C THR A 589 -20.54 8.61 6.41
N MET A 590 -20.56 9.93 6.17
CA MET A 590 -19.45 10.82 6.51
C MET A 590 -19.18 10.86 8.02
N PRO A 591 -17.93 11.11 8.43
CA PRO A 591 -17.56 11.21 9.83
C PRO A 591 -18.30 12.32 10.57
N GLU A 592 -18.58 12.10 11.86
CA GLU A 592 -19.31 13.07 12.71
C GLU A 592 -18.79 14.51 12.69
N PRO A 593 -17.46 14.78 12.63
CA PRO A 593 -16.97 16.16 12.54
C PRO A 593 -17.36 16.88 11.25
N ILE A 594 -17.71 16.17 10.17
CA ILE A 594 -17.89 16.73 8.83
C ILE A 594 -19.34 17.12 8.55
N ALA A 595 -19.53 18.36 8.10
CA ALA A 595 -20.76 18.84 7.48
C ALA A 595 -20.68 18.72 5.95
N PRO A 596 -21.50 17.88 5.29
CA PRO A 596 -21.54 17.85 3.84
C PRO A 596 -22.24 19.10 3.30
N ASN A 597 -21.57 19.84 2.41
CA ASN A 597 -22.05 21.07 1.82
C ASN A 597 -22.13 20.98 0.29
N ARG A 598 -23.10 21.69 -0.28
CA ARG A 598 -23.30 21.80 -1.73
C ARG A 598 -23.43 23.26 -2.11
N LEU A 599 -22.71 23.66 -3.15
CA LEU A 599 -22.84 25.00 -3.72
C LEU A 599 -24.11 25.06 -4.61
N PRO A 600 -24.86 26.18 -4.63
CA PRO A 600 -26.03 26.34 -5.49
C PRO A 600 -25.73 26.10 -6.98
N SER A 601 -24.53 26.50 -7.44
CA SER A 601 -24.07 26.27 -8.82
C SER A 601 -23.88 24.78 -9.18
N GLN A 602 -23.88 23.89 -8.19
CA GLN A 602 -23.62 22.45 -8.32
C GLN A 602 -24.89 21.60 -8.03
N GLU A 603 -26.08 22.22 -8.04
CA GLU A 603 -27.32 21.51 -7.75
C GLU A 603 -27.61 20.38 -8.76
N GLY A 604 -27.30 20.65 -10.04
CA GLY A 604 -27.48 19.74 -11.17
C GLY A 604 -26.40 18.66 -11.35
N THR A 605 -25.31 18.67 -10.58
CA THR A 605 -24.13 17.79 -10.79
C THR A 605 -24.48 16.30 -10.91
N ASN A 606 -25.28 15.78 -9.98
CA ASN A 606 -25.68 14.36 -10.00
C ASN A 606 -26.57 14.01 -11.20
N GLY A 607 -27.52 14.90 -11.52
CA GLY A 607 -28.46 14.69 -12.62
C GLY A 607 -27.78 14.76 -13.98
N LYS A 608 -26.75 15.62 -14.11
CA LYS A 608 -25.98 15.81 -15.34
C LYS A 608 -25.32 14.51 -15.80
N MET A 609 -24.62 13.80 -14.91
CA MET A 609 -23.96 12.54 -15.27
C MET A 609 -24.95 11.43 -15.65
N LEU A 610 -26.04 11.30 -14.90
CA LEU A 610 -27.11 10.34 -15.24
C LEU A 610 -27.72 10.66 -16.60
N HIS A 611 -27.94 11.94 -16.91
CA HIS A 611 -28.42 12.39 -18.21
C HIS A 611 -27.43 12.02 -19.33
N ILE A 612 -26.14 12.35 -19.18
CA ILE A 612 -25.08 12.06 -20.17
C ILE A 612 -25.02 10.56 -20.47
N LEU A 613 -25.01 9.72 -19.43
CA LEU A 613 -24.91 8.26 -19.57
C LEU A 613 -26.18 7.61 -20.11
N SER A 614 -27.32 8.31 -20.04
CA SER A 614 -28.61 7.86 -20.60
C SER A 614 -28.84 8.30 -22.05
N ARG A 615 -27.94 9.10 -22.64
CA ARG A 615 -28.06 9.56 -24.05
C ARG A 615 -27.99 8.40 -25.03
N ASP A 616 -28.59 8.59 -26.20
CA ASP A 616 -28.69 7.58 -27.25
C ASP A 616 -27.34 7.03 -27.72
N VAL A 617 -26.33 7.90 -27.79
CA VAL A 617 -24.94 7.56 -28.14
C VAL A 617 -24.28 6.59 -27.16
N ASN A 618 -24.82 6.49 -25.94
CA ASN A 618 -24.35 5.61 -24.87
C ASN A 618 -25.37 4.50 -24.57
N LYS A 619 -26.35 4.20 -25.45
CA LYS A 619 -27.34 3.15 -25.15
C LYS A 619 -26.79 1.72 -25.17
N THR A 620 -25.67 1.51 -25.84
CA THR A 620 -25.11 0.19 -26.13
C THR A 620 -24.47 -0.47 -24.91
N TYR A 621 -24.85 -1.72 -24.66
CA TYR A 621 -24.29 -2.59 -23.63
C TYR A 621 -23.88 -3.93 -24.25
N GLN A 622 -22.75 -4.50 -23.81
CA GLN A 622 -22.30 -5.84 -24.19
C GLN A 622 -22.59 -6.81 -23.05
N SER A 623 -23.55 -7.72 -23.27
CA SER A 623 -24.20 -8.50 -22.21
C SER A 623 -23.68 -9.92 -22.00
N LYS A 624 -22.93 -10.46 -22.96
CA LYS A 624 -22.46 -11.85 -22.97
C LYS A 624 -20.97 -11.94 -23.23
N ILE A 625 -20.18 -11.30 -22.38
CA ILE A 625 -18.74 -11.51 -22.38
C ILE A 625 -18.50 -12.88 -21.74
N GLU A 626 -18.29 -13.90 -22.58
CA GLU A 626 -17.76 -15.18 -22.14
C GLU A 626 -16.26 -15.00 -21.89
N ILE A 627 -15.86 -15.25 -20.65
CA ILE A 627 -14.47 -15.14 -20.20
C ILE A 627 -14.07 -16.50 -19.69
N SER A 628 -13.46 -17.30 -20.56
CA SER A 628 -12.71 -18.47 -20.11
C SER A 628 -11.29 -18.08 -19.66
N SER A 629 -10.76 -16.95 -20.17
CA SER A 629 -9.45 -16.40 -19.80
C SER A 629 -9.34 -14.89 -20.07
N THR A 630 -8.40 -14.21 -19.40
CA THR A 630 -8.07 -12.79 -19.66
C THR A 630 -7.69 -12.52 -21.12
N MET A 631 -6.99 -13.45 -21.76
CA MET A 631 -6.55 -13.30 -23.16
C MET A 631 -7.74 -13.25 -24.13
N GLU A 632 -8.79 -14.04 -23.87
CA GLU A 632 -10.01 -14.04 -24.67
C GLU A 632 -10.74 -12.69 -24.59
N LEU A 633 -10.80 -12.07 -23.40
CA LEU A 633 -11.33 -10.73 -23.24
C LEU A 633 -10.52 -9.69 -24.03
N LEU A 634 -9.18 -9.75 -23.97
CA LEU A 634 -8.31 -8.83 -24.71
C LEU A 634 -8.45 -9.00 -26.23
N ASP A 635 -8.70 -10.23 -26.70
CA ASP A 635 -9.00 -10.51 -28.10
C ASP A 635 -10.31 -9.86 -28.54
N GLN A 636 -11.38 -10.02 -27.74
CA GLN A 636 -12.66 -9.35 -27.99
C GLN A 636 -12.51 -7.81 -27.99
N VAL A 637 -11.70 -7.24 -27.09
CA VAL A 637 -11.38 -5.81 -27.07
C VAL A 637 -10.69 -5.38 -28.36
N CYS A 638 -9.69 -6.14 -28.82
CA CYS A 638 -8.97 -5.83 -30.07
C CYS A 638 -9.89 -5.88 -31.29
N GLU A 639 -10.77 -6.87 -31.37
CA GLU A 639 -11.76 -7.00 -32.44
C GLU A 639 -12.75 -5.83 -32.42
N TYR A 640 -13.27 -5.48 -31.24
CA TYR A 640 -14.18 -4.35 -31.09
C TYR A 640 -13.52 -3.02 -31.49
N ALA A 641 -12.29 -2.78 -31.06
CA ALA A 641 -11.53 -1.56 -31.39
C ALA A 641 -11.14 -1.46 -32.87
N LYS A 642 -11.06 -2.60 -33.57
CA LYS A 642 -10.85 -2.68 -35.02
C LYS A 642 -12.12 -2.35 -35.80
N GLN A 643 -13.27 -2.82 -35.33
CA GLN A 643 -14.59 -2.54 -35.91
C GLN A 643 -15.05 -1.10 -35.63
N ASN A 644 -14.69 -0.54 -34.48
CA ASN A 644 -15.09 0.80 -34.03
C ASN A 644 -13.88 1.75 -34.02
N LYS A 645 -13.72 2.52 -35.10
CA LYS A 645 -12.58 3.46 -35.28
C LYS A 645 -12.56 4.65 -34.31
N ASP A 646 -13.62 4.83 -33.54
CA ASP A 646 -13.71 5.80 -32.46
C ASP A 646 -13.26 5.23 -31.10
N CYS A 647 -12.95 3.92 -30.97
CA CYS A 647 -12.48 3.33 -29.71
C CYS A 647 -11.00 3.68 -29.43
N TYR A 648 -10.68 4.26 -28.27
CA TYR A 648 -9.30 4.66 -27.88
C TYR A 648 -8.86 4.20 -26.50
N VAL A 649 -9.79 3.73 -25.66
CA VAL A 649 -9.46 3.40 -24.27
C VAL A 649 -10.21 2.17 -23.79
N LEU A 650 -9.50 1.32 -23.06
CA LEU A 650 -10.05 0.26 -22.22
C LEU A 650 -9.90 0.68 -20.75
N ILE A 651 -11.03 0.78 -20.05
CA ILE A 651 -11.10 1.10 -18.63
C ILE A 651 -11.62 -0.15 -17.92
N ASP A 652 -10.73 -0.85 -17.23
CA ASP A 652 -11.07 -2.02 -16.44
C ASP A 652 -11.62 -1.64 -15.05
N ALA A 653 -12.74 -0.90 -15.02
CA ALA A 653 -13.38 -0.45 -13.79
C ALA A 653 -14.01 -1.59 -12.97
N GLY A 654 -14.28 -2.72 -13.62
CA GLY A 654 -14.88 -3.91 -13.02
C GLY A 654 -13.87 -4.93 -12.50
N ALA A 655 -12.56 -4.66 -12.59
CA ALA A 655 -11.47 -5.58 -12.25
C ALA A 655 -11.67 -6.96 -12.89
N ILE A 656 -12.02 -6.99 -14.18
CA ILE A 656 -12.26 -8.23 -14.92
C ILE A 656 -10.95 -8.85 -15.41
N ILE A 657 -10.03 -8.02 -15.89
CA ILE A 657 -8.70 -8.48 -16.33
C ILE A 657 -7.95 -8.80 -15.05
N THR A 658 -7.72 -10.07 -14.75
CA THR A 658 -7.00 -10.52 -13.55
C THR A 658 -5.76 -11.31 -13.95
N GLU A 659 -4.82 -11.45 -13.01
CA GLU A 659 -3.64 -12.32 -13.06
C GLU A 659 -2.53 -11.93 -14.04
N ILE A 660 -2.63 -10.76 -14.68
CA ILE A 660 -1.68 -10.27 -15.67
C ILE A 660 -1.33 -8.82 -15.32
N SER A 661 -0.03 -8.51 -15.26
CA SER A 661 0.48 -7.16 -14.99
C SER A 661 0.02 -6.17 -16.05
N ASN A 662 -0.07 -4.88 -15.71
CA ASN A 662 -0.45 -3.87 -16.69
C ASN A 662 0.54 -3.85 -17.87
N PHE A 663 1.82 -4.10 -17.61
CA PHE A 663 2.82 -4.28 -18.65
C PHE A 663 2.48 -5.44 -19.61
N ASP A 664 2.16 -6.62 -19.08
CA ASP A 664 1.88 -7.82 -19.88
C ASP A 664 0.56 -7.69 -20.67
N VAL A 665 -0.46 -7.05 -20.08
CA VAL A 665 -1.70 -6.68 -20.80
C VAL A 665 -1.36 -5.83 -22.02
N CYS A 666 -0.53 -4.80 -21.84
CA CYS A 666 -0.16 -3.90 -22.93
C CYS A 666 0.74 -4.58 -23.97
N LYS A 667 1.65 -5.47 -23.53
CA LYS A 667 2.48 -6.30 -24.42
C LYS A 667 1.63 -7.25 -25.28
N TYR A 668 0.54 -7.77 -24.73
CA TYR A 668 -0.42 -8.56 -25.49
C TYR A 668 -1.23 -7.70 -26.46
N LEU A 669 -1.83 -6.62 -25.97
CA LEU A 669 -2.67 -5.73 -26.76
C LEU A 669 -1.91 -5.13 -27.96
N ILE A 670 -0.66 -4.65 -27.79
CA ILE A 670 0.07 -3.97 -28.87
C ILE A 670 0.30 -4.87 -30.10
N LYS A 671 0.36 -6.20 -29.90
CA LYS A 671 0.55 -7.21 -30.95
C LYS A 671 -0.71 -7.40 -31.81
N LYS A 672 -1.90 -7.19 -31.22
CA LYS A 672 -3.19 -7.51 -31.87
C LYS A 672 -4.05 -6.28 -32.16
N ILE A 673 -3.86 -5.18 -31.45
CA ILE A 673 -4.63 -3.94 -31.62
C ILE A 673 -4.43 -3.36 -33.02
N ASP A 674 -5.45 -2.67 -33.52
CA ASP A 674 -5.50 -2.07 -34.86
C ASP A 674 -4.23 -1.25 -35.19
N LYS A 675 -3.73 -1.41 -36.42
CA LYS A 675 -2.47 -0.81 -36.90
C LYS A 675 -2.44 0.73 -36.85
N ARG A 676 -3.58 1.40 -36.64
CA ARG A 676 -3.64 2.85 -36.41
C ARG A 676 -2.98 3.30 -35.11
N PHE A 677 -2.80 2.39 -34.15
CA PHE A 677 -2.13 2.67 -32.89
C PHE A 677 -0.65 2.29 -32.98
N ASP A 678 0.23 3.25 -32.69
CA ASP A 678 1.69 3.09 -32.67
C ASP A 678 2.19 2.68 -31.27
N GLY A 679 1.37 2.90 -30.23
CA GLY A 679 1.67 2.52 -28.85
C GLY A 679 0.46 2.39 -27.92
N ILE A 680 0.69 1.87 -26.73
CA ILE A 680 -0.30 1.73 -25.66
C ILE A 680 0.19 2.43 -24.39
N VAL A 681 -0.68 3.26 -23.79
CA VAL A 681 -0.42 3.96 -22.53
C VAL A 681 -0.98 3.16 -21.37
N TYR A 682 -0.20 3.01 -20.30
CA TYR A 682 -0.59 2.33 -19.06
C TYR A 682 0.16 2.87 -17.84
N PHE A 683 -0.25 2.45 -16.65
CA PHE A 683 0.47 2.73 -15.40
C PHE A 683 1.41 1.58 -15.06
N SER A 684 2.69 1.90 -14.83
CA SER A 684 3.68 0.91 -14.44
C SER A 684 3.35 0.31 -13.07
N ASP A 685 3.27 -1.02 -13.03
CA ASP A 685 3.05 -1.80 -11.82
C ASP A 685 4.14 -1.57 -10.73
N LYS A 686 5.32 -1.07 -11.12
CA LYS A 686 6.46 -0.89 -10.21
C LYS A 686 6.50 0.45 -9.50
N ASN A 687 6.18 1.55 -10.20
CA ASN A 687 6.43 2.90 -9.71
C ASN A 687 5.25 3.88 -9.91
N ASN A 688 4.10 3.37 -10.36
CA ASN A 688 2.88 4.14 -10.59
C ASN A 688 3.04 5.31 -11.57
N LYS A 689 4.05 5.28 -12.44
CA LYS A 689 4.24 6.28 -13.50
C LYS A 689 3.52 5.86 -14.77
N ILE A 690 3.13 6.86 -15.55
CA ILE A 690 2.47 6.65 -16.84
C ILE A 690 3.54 6.33 -17.90
N ILE A 691 3.45 5.14 -18.49
CA ILE A 691 4.38 4.60 -19.48
C ILE A 691 3.64 4.35 -20.80
N VAL A 692 4.37 4.49 -21.91
CA VAL A 692 3.91 4.11 -23.26
C VAL A 692 4.77 2.94 -23.75
N ILE A 693 4.15 1.85 -24.19
CA ILE A 693 4.81 0.75 -24.91
C ILE A 693 4.52 0.87 -26.41
N LEU A 694 5.55 0.78 -27.25
CA LEU A 694 5.47 0.89 -28.70
C LEU A 694 5.44 -0.49 -29.37
N ARG A 695 5.12 -0.53 -30.67
CA ARG A 695 5.06 -1.78 -31.46
C ARG A 695 6.38 -2.54 -31.54
N ASN A 696 7.51 -1.86 -31.40
CA ASN A 696 8.85 -2.47 -31.35
C ASN A 696 9.21 -3.01 -29.95
N GLU A 697 8.24 -3.06 -29.02
CA GLU A 697 8.41 -3.44 -27.60
C GLU A 697 9.28 -2.48 -26.76
N GLU A 698 9.67 -1.32 -27.30
CA GLU A 698 10.29 -0.24 -26.52
C GLU A 698 9.24 0.48 -25.65
N TYR A 699 9.66 1.02 -24.51
CA TYR A 699 8.77 1.77 -23.62
C TYR A 699 9.43 2.99 -22.99
N PHE A 700 8.65 4.05 -22.80
CA PHE A 700 9.11 5.35 -22.30
C PHE A 700 8.05 6.01 -21.40
N PRO A 701 8.45 6.92 -20.48
CA PRO A 701 7.49 7.79 -19.82
C PRO A 701 6.62 8.57 -20.82
N LEU A 702 5.32 8.73 -20.54
CA LEU A 702 4.42 9.49 -21.42
C LEU A 702 4.89 10.94 -21.62
N SER A 703 5.50 11.56 -20.61
CA SER A 703 6.06 12.92 -20.68
C SER A 703 7.15 13.08 -21.74
N THR A 704 7.85 12.00 -22.10
CA THR A 704 8.94 11.99 -23.10
C THR A 704 8.53 11.31 -24.40
N CYS A 705 7.28 10.87 -24.54
CA CYS A 705 6.80 10.19 -25.74
C CYS A 705 6.47 11.20 -26.85
N HIS A 706 7.08 11.04 -28.03
CA HIS A 706 6.85 11.92 -29.19
C HIS A 706 5.66 11.50 -30.07
N ILE A 707 4.99 10.39 -29.74
CA ILE A 707 3.86 9.87 -30.51
C ILE A 707 2.61 10.72 -30.20
N ASP A 708 1.91 11.16 -31.24
CA ASP A 708 0.63 11.86 -31.11
C ASP A 708 -0.38 10.98 -30.34
N ASN A 709 -1.05 11.54 -29.33
CA ASN A 709 -2.09 10.87 -28.54
C ASN A 709 -3.17 10.21 -29.40
N LYS A 710 -3.45 10.70 -30.61
CA LYS A 710 -4.39 10.07 -31.56
C LYS A 710 -3.93 8.71 -32.09
N LYS A 711 -2.65 8.38 -31.92
CA LYS A 711 -2.06 7.11 -32.28
C LYS A 711 -1.75 6.23 -31.06
N LEU A 712 -2.23 6.62 -29.88
CA LEU A 712 -2.06 5.85 -28.67
C LEU A 712 -3.40 5.26 -28.23
N PHE A 713 -3.39 3.98 -27.88
CA PHE A 713 -4.50 3.35 -27.17
C PHE A 713 -4.22 3.39 -25.67
N VAL A 714 -5.22 3.59 -24.84
CA VAL A 714 -5.03 3.72 -23.39
C VAL A 714 -5.61 2.52 -22.67
N TYR A 715 -4.86 1.94 -21.74
CA TYR A 715 -5.34 0.95 -20.79
C TYR A 715 -5.29 1.54 -19.37
N LEU A 716 -6.42 1.49 -18.67
CA LEU A 716 -6.55 1.85 -17.26
C LEU A 716 -7.10 0.65 -16.49
N ASP A 717 -6.46 0.31 -15.39
CA ASP A 717 -6.97 -0.64 -14.40
C ASP A 717 -7.95 0.03 -13.41
N GLU A 718 -8.45 -0.72 -12.42
CA GLU A 718 -9.38 -0.20 -11.41
C GLU A 718 -8.77 0.97 -10.61
N VAL A 719 -7.53 0.82 -10.12
CA VAL A 719 -6.85 1.81 -9.27
C VAL A 719 -6.72 3.16 -9.97
N HIS A 720 -6.38 3.13 -11.25
CA HIS A 720 -6.08 4.31 -12.05
C HIS A 720 -7.32 4.96 -12.69
N THR A 721 -8.52 4.50 -12.31
CA THR A 721 -9.79 5.16 -12.64
C THR A 721 -10.03 6.44 -11.82
N ARG A 722 -9.27 6.67 -10.73
CA ARG A 722 -9.31 7.89 -9.90
C ARG A 722 -8.08 8.76 -10.13
N GLY A 723 -8.21 10.09 -9.96
CA GLY A 723 -7.07 11.02 -9.96
C GLY A 723 -6.28 11.26 -11.27
N THR A 724 -6.42 10.40 -12.30
CA THR A 724 -5.62 10.51 -13.55
C THR A 724 -6.23 11.43 -14.61
N ASP A 725 -5.43 12.29 -15.26
CA ASP A 725 -5.86 13.12 -16.39
C ASP A 725 -5.07 12.83 -17.67
N LEU A 726 -5.67 12.06 -18.59
CA LEU A 726 -5.09 11.73 -19.89
C LEU A 726 -5.88 12.42 -21.01
N LYS A 727 -5.16 13.10 -21.90
CA LYS A 727 -5.77 13.79 -23.06
C LYS A 727 -6.13 12.80 -24.16
N LEU A 728 -7.41 12.47 -24.26
CA LEU A 728 -8.00 11.63 -25.31
C LEU A 728 -8.59 12.46 -26.46
N PRO A 729 -8.74 11.90 -27.67
CA PRO A 729 -9.43 12.58 -28.78
C PRO A 729 -10.88 12.99 -28.44
N LEU A 730 -11.36 14.09 -29.04
CA LEU A 730 -12.71 14.63 -28.78
C LEU A 730 -13.85 13.66 -29.09
N THR A 731 -13.66 12.73 -30.03
CA THR A 731 -14.65 11.72 -30.41
C THR A 731 -14.33 10.35 -29.85
N ALA A 732 -13.48 10.27 -28.82
CA ALA A 732 -13.06 8.99 -28.27
C ALA A 732 -14.23 8.23 -27.64
N ARG A 733 -14.26 6.94 -27.88
CA ARG A 733 -15.11 5.95 -27.23
C ARG A 733 -14.27 5.10 -26.28
N GLY A 734 -14.79 4.92 -25.07
CA GLY A 734 -14.19 4.05 -24.06
C GLY A 734 -14.97 2.76 -23.86
N ILE A 735 -14.27 1.64 -23.78
CA ILE A 735 -14.79 0.36 -23.27
C ILE A 735 -14.65 0.40 -21.75
N VAL A 736 -15.75 0.24 -21.02
CA VAL A 736 -15.75 0.26 -19.55
C VAL A 736 -16.31 -1.05 -19.03
N THR A 737 -15.49 -1.81 -18.32
CA THR A 737 -15.90 -3.09 -17.72
C THR A 737 -16.70 -2.88 -16.44
N LEU A 738 -17.66 -3.77 -16.17
CA LEU A 738 -18.49 -3.75 -14.96
C LEU A 738 -18.12 -4.92 -14.03
N GLY A 739 -17.96 -4.63 -12.74
CA GLY A 739 -17.61 -5.60 -11.70
C GLY A 739 -18.73 -5.81 -10.69
N LYS A 740 -18.65 -6.89 -9.90
CA LYS A 740 -19.62 -7.16 -8.84
C LYS A 740 -19.63 -6.01 -7.82
N ASN A 741 -20.79 -5.67 -7.28
CA ASN A 741 -20.97 -4.58 -6.30
C ASN A 741 -20.54 -3.19 -6.79
N MET A 742 -20.36 -2.97 -8.10
CA MET A 742 -20.00 -1.66 -8.61
C MET A 742 -21.09 -0.65 -8.25
N ASN A 743 -20.68 0.43 -7.59
CA ASN A 743 -21.57 1.49 -7.16
C ASN A 743 -21.52 2.67 -8.14
N LYS A 744 -22.44 3.62 -7.95
CA LYS A 744 -22.60 4.75 -8.84
C LYS A 744 -21.35 5.63 -8.88
N ASP A 745 -20.71 5.84 -7.74
CA ASP A 745 -19.49 6.64 -7.62
C ASP A 745 -18.31 6.03 -8.40
N LYS A 746 -18.03 4.73 -8.20
CA LYS A 746 -16.99 3.99 -8.95
C LYS A 746 -17.21 4.08 -10.47
N LEU A 747 -18.44 3.82 -10.92
CA LEU A 747 -18.78 3.95 -12.35
C LEU A 747 -18.55 5.38 -12.85
N MET A 748 -19.01 6.39 -12.09
CA MET A 748 -18.84 7.79 -12.47
C MET A 748 -17.37 8.21 -12.55
N GLN A 749 -16.54 7.77 -11.62
CA GLN A 749 -15.10 8.06 -11.60
C GLN A 749 -14.38 7.48 -12.83
N ALA A 750 -14.73 6.23 -13.18
CA ALA A 750 -14.21 5.52 -14.34
C ALA A 750 -14.61 6.20 -15.66
N VAL A 751 -15.90 6.45 -15.90
CA VAL A 751 -16.34 7.05 -17.16
C VAL A 751 -15.81 8.48 -17.32
N MET A 752 -15.68 9.23 -16.22
CA MET A 752 -15.15 10.61 -16.25
C MET A 752 -13.67 10.72 -16.60
N ARG A 753 -12.96 9.61 -16.88
CA ARG A 753 -11.66 9.66 -17.57
C ARG A 753 -11.80 10.17 -19.00
N LEU A 754 -12.99 10.01 -19.60
CA LEU A 754 -13.39 10.68 -20.82
C LEU A 754 -13.97 12.07 -20.46
N ARG A 755 -13.08 13.07 -20.34
CA ARG A 755 -13.42 14.44 -19.88
C ARG A 755 -14.46 15.15 -20.76
N GLU A 756 -14.58 14.76 -22.04
CA GLU A 756 -15.46 15.37 -23.04
C GLU A 756 -16.74 14.54 -23.28
N LEU A 757 -17.17 13.74 -22.28
CA LEU A 757 -18.40 12.93 -22.35
C LEU A 757 -19.68 13.76 -22.51
N ASP A 758 -19.70 14.98 -21.99
CA ASP A 758 -20.84 15.87 -22.18
C ASP A 758 -20.91 16.44 -23.61
N PHE A 759 -19.84 16.30 -24.40
CA PHE A 759 -19.74 16.85 -25.74
C PHE A 759 -19.76 15.77 -26.83
N LYS A 760 -18.62 15.12 -27.12
CA LYS A 760 -18.47 14.21 -28.26
C LYS A 760 -17.85 12.85 -27.92
N GLN A 761 -17.37 12.65 -26.70
CA GLN A 761 -16.92 11.34 -26.26
C GLN A 761 -18.12 10.46 -25.90
N SER A 762 -17.93 9.15 -25.97
CA SER A 762 -18.96 8.16 -25.64
C SER A 762 -18.37 6.95 -24.92
N ILE A 763 -19.23 6.09 -24.38
CA ILE A 763 -18.81 4.84 -23.77
C ILE A 763 -19.64 3.66 -24.26
N VAL A 764 -19.08 2.47 -24.12
CA VAL A 764 -19.78 1.20 -24.17
C VAL A 764 -19.50 0.45 -22.87
N LEU A 765 -20.56 -0.04 -22.21
CA LEU A 765 -20.45 -0.78 -20.96
C LEU A 765 -20.41 -2.29 -21.23
N TRP A 766 -19.50 -2.99 -20.54
CA TRP A 766 -19.15 -4.38 -20.77
C TRP A 766 -19.32 -5.18 -19.48
N GLY A 767 -20.25 -6.15 -19.44
CA GLY A 767 -20.45 -7.00 -18.27
C GLY A 767 -20.38 -8.50 -18.59
N THR A 768 -19.90 -9.28 -17.63
CA THR A 768 -19.92 -10.75 -17.71
C THR A 768 -21.35 -11.28 -17.61
N LYS A 769 -21.55 -12.57 -17.93
CA LYS A 769 -22.88 -13.23 -17.77
C LYS A 769 -23.46 -13.02 -16.36
N GLU A 770 -22.63 -13.13 -15.32
CA GLU A 770 -23.03 -12.88 -13.93
C GLU A 770 -23.59 -11.46 -13.74
N ILE A 771 -22.82 -10.45 -14.13
CA ILE A 771 -23.20 -9.04 -13.90
C ILE A 771 -24.44 -8.68 -14.72
N SER A 772 -24.51 -9.18 -15.96
CA SER A 772 -25.68 -9.00 -16.81
C SER A 772 -26.93 -9.66 -16.22
N ALA A 773 -26.82 -10.87 -15.64
CA ALA A 773 -27.95 -11.53 -14.97
C ALA A 773 -28.45 -10.72 -13.77
N GLU A 774 -27.53 -10.17 -12.96
CA GLU A 774 -27.88 -9.30 -11.83
C GLU A 774 -28.62 -8.03 -12.29
N ILE A 775 -28.09 -7.35 -13.30
CA ILE A 775 -28.74 -6.16 -13.89
C ILE A 775 -30.12 -6.52 -14.45
N ALA A 776 -30.23 -7.62 -15.19
CA ALA A 776 -31.48 -8.07 -15.80
C ALA A 776 -32.56 -8.37 -14.74
N ASN A 777 -32.18 -9.08 -13.67
CA ASN A 777 -33.09 -9.45 -12.58
C ASN A 777 -33.65 -8.22 -11.85
N ILE A 778 -32.79 -7.26 -11.46
CA ILE A 778 -33.23 -6.03 -10.78
C ILE A 778 -34.21 -5.22 -11.63
N ASN A 779 -34.04 -5.26 -12.95
CA ASN A 779 -34.86 -4.52 -13.89
C ASN A 779 -36.08 -5.31 -14.41
N GLY A 780 -36.22 -6.60 -14.09
CA GLY A 780 -37.29 -7.45 -14.59
C GLY A 780 -37.25 -7.66 -16.12
N ILE A 781 -36.05 -7.73 -16.70
CA ILE A 781 -35.81 -7.87 -18.14
C ILE A 781 -34.94 -9.09 -18.45
N THR A 782 -34.74 -9.38 -19.75
CA THR A 782 -33.77 -10.38 -20.21
C THR A 782 -32.39 -9.77 -20.44
N ILE A 783 -31.34 -10.60 -20.36
CA ILE A 783 -29.93 -10.21 -20.52
C ILE A 783 -29.66 -9.51 -21.86
N ASP A 784 -30.35 -9.90 -22.94
CA ASP A 784 -30.17 -9.32 -24.28
C ASP A 784 -30.77 -7.91 -24.43
N ASN A 785 -31.63 -7.48 -23.50
CA ASN A 785 -32.33 -6.19 -23.54
C ASN A 785 -31.71 -5.14 -22.60
N ILE A 786 -30.53 -5.42 -22.03
CA ILE A 786 -29.85 -4.50 -21.14
C ILE A 786 -29.36 -3.27 -21.92
N THR A 787 -29.50 -2.11 -21.31
CA THR A 787 -29.00 -0.82 -21.82
C THR A 787 -28.31 -0.10 -20.67
N ASN A 788 -27.57 0.97 -20.95
CA ASN A 788 -26.93 1.75 -19.90
C ASN A 788 -27.93 2.29 -18.85
N LYS A 789 -29.20 2.54 -19.21
CA LYS A 789 -30.23 2.92 -18.24
C LYS A 789 -30.42 1.85 -17.16
N HIS A 790 -30.46 0.58 -17.55
CA HIS A 790 -30.60 -0.55 -16.62
C HIS A 790 -29.36 -0.71 -15.74
N VAL A 791 -28.16 -0.46 -16.29
CA VAL A 791 -26.92 -0.42 -15.51
C VAL A 791 -26.95 0.71 -14.47
N LEU A 792 -27.43 1.91 -14.85
CA LEU A 792 -27.56 3.05 -13.94
C LEU A 792 -28.51 2.76 -12.77
N ILE A 793 -29.62 2.05 -13.02
CA ILE A 793 -30.54 1.59 -11.97
C ILE A 793 -29.81 0.63 -11.03
N TRP A 794 -29.10 -0.35 -11.59
CA TRP A 794 -28.35 -1.34 -10.81
C TRP A 794 -27.24 -0.72 -9.94
N VAL A 795 -26.38 0.15 -10.47
CA VAL A 795 -25.33 0.81 -9.65
C VAL A 795 -25.93 1.75 -8.60
N THR A 796 -27.09 2.35 -8.87
CA THR A 796 -27.82 3.17 -7.89
C THR A 796 -28.38 2.31 -6.77
N TYR A 797 -28.99 1.17 -7.11
CA TYR A 797 -29.44 0.18 -6.13
C TYR A 797 -28.28 -0.31 -5.25
N ASN A 798 -27.13 -0.65 -5.84
CA ASN A 798 -25.94 -1.06 -5.10
C ASN A 798 -25.44 0.05 -4.16
N THR A 799 -25.52 1.31 -4.59
CA THR A 799 -25.15 2.46 -3.75
C THR A 799 -26.07 2.60 -2.54
N ILE A 800 -27.38 2.42 -2.73
CA ILE A 800 -28.38 2.45 -1.64
C ILE A 800 -28.12 1.30 -0.67
N GLN A 801 -27.99 0.07 -1.16
CA GLN A 801 -27.75 -1.10 -0.34
C GLN A 801 -26.46 -0.97 0.47
N LYS A 802 -25.37 -0.49 -0.15
CA LYS A 802 -24.11 -0.23 0.55
C LYS A 802 -24.30 0.78 1.69
N ASN A 803 -24.91 1.93 1.39
CA ASN A 803 -25.15 2.97 2.39
C ASN A 803 -26.03 2.48 3.54
N GLU A 804 -27.09 1.73 3.27
CA GLU A 804 -27.97 1.16 4.29
C GLU A 804 -27.23 0.17 5.20
N ASN A 805 -26.37 -0.68 4.62
CA ASN A 805 -25.56 -1.64 5.37
C ASN A 805 -24.52 -0.94 6.25
N ASP A 806 -23.89 0.13 5.77
CA ASP A 806 -22.83 0.85 6.47
C ASP A 806 -23.38 1.81 7.55
N LEU A 807 -24.61 2.32 7.37
CA LEU A 807 -25.15 3.42 8.18
C LEU A 807 -25.22 3.10 9.68
N TYR A 808 -25.60 1.87 10.06
CA TYR A 808 -25.63 1.45 11.46
C TYR A 808 -24.23 1.47 12.08
N LEU A 809 -23.25 0.89 11.39
CA LEU A 809 -21.86 0.79 11.88
C LEU A 809 -21.20 2.15 11.98
N VAL A 810 -21.34 2.98 10.94
CA VAL A 810 -20.89 4.37 10.97
C VAL A 810 -21.52 5.11 12.14
N THR A 811 -22.83 4.96 12.38
CA THR A 811 -23.51 5.66 13.47
C THR A 811 -23.00 5.20 14.83
N LYS A 812 -22.76 3.91 15.02
CA LYS A 812 -22.11 3.36 16.23
C LYS A 812 -20.74 4.03 16.46
N GLU A 813 -19.93 4.18 15.42
CA GLU A 813 -18.63 4.89 15.50
C GLU A 813 -18.78 6.39 15.73
N LYS A 814 -19.81 7.06 15.18
CA LYS A 814 -20.14 8.46 15.51
C LYS A 814 -20.40 8.63 17.01
N LEU A 815 -21.15 7.73 17.63
CA LEU A 815 -21.42 7.73 19.06
C LEU A 815 -20.13 7.50 19.87
N LYS A 816 -19.33 6.48 19.51
CA LYS A 816 -18.05 6.19 20.17
C LYS A 816 -17.08 7.37 20.07
N TYR A 817 -17.03 8.04 18.92
CA TYR A 817 -16.20 9.22 18.70
C TYR A 817 -16.55 10.40 19.61
N VAL A 818 -17.82 10.61 19.98
CA VAL A 818 -18.20 11.66 20.95
C VAL A 818 -17.49 11.44 22.28
N ILE A 819 -17.45 10.19 22.77
CA ILE A 819 -16.74 9.82 24.00
C ILE A 819 -15.22 9.98 23.82
N LYS A 820 -14.66 9.47 22.72
CA LYS A 820 -13.22 9.55 22.44
C LYS A 820 -12.72 11.00 22.38
N ARG A 821 -13.46 11.88 21.73
CA ARG A 821 -13.14 13.32 21.68
C ARG A 821 -13.20 13.95 23.06
N ARG A 822 -14.22 13.61 23.86
CA ARG A 822 -14.34 14.13 25.23
C ARG A 822 -13.19 13.67 26.12
N ALA A 823 -12.80 12.41 26.02
CA ALA A 823 -11.63 11.87 26.69
C ALA A 823 -10.36 12.68 26.34
N LEU A 824 -10.18 13.04 25.06
CA LEU A 824 -9.02 13.83 24.61
C LEU A 824 -9.01 15.25 25.19
N GLU A 825 -10.17 15.88 25.29
CA GLU A 825 -10.31 17.20 25.90
C GLU A 825 -9.95 17.18 27.40
N TYR A 826 -10.41 16.16 28.13
CA TYR A 826 -10.06 16.00 29.54
C TYR A 826 -8.60 15.59 29.74
N GLN A 827 -8.06 14.72 28.91
CA GLN A 827 -6.64 14.37 28.94
C GLN A 827 -5.74 15.61 28.87
N LYS A 828 -6.04 16.55 27.95
CA LYS A 828 -5.29 17.81 27.80
C LYS A 828 -5.33 18.71 29.03
N LYS A 829 -6.42 18.67 29.80
CA LYS A 829 -6.58 19.47 31.04
C LYS A 829 -5.88 18.82 32.22
N ILE A 830 -5.88 17.51 32.26
CA ILE A 830 -5.49 16.73 33.43
C ILE A 830 -3.99 16.42 33.43
N LYS A 831 -3.35 16.36 32.26
CA LYS A 831 -1.91 16.21 31.91
C LYS A 831 -1.08 15.19 32.71
N GLU A 832 -1.14 15.24 34.03
CA GLU A 832 -0.36 14.50 35.00
C GLU A 832 -1.15 13.37 35.71
N ILE A 833 -2.49 13.41 35.73
CA ILE A 833 -3.29 12.36 36.42
C ILE A 833 -3.58 11.20 35.46
N PRO A 834 -3.07 9.99 35.75
CA PRO A 834 -3.37 8.79 34.99
C PRO A 834 -4.74 8.26 35.35
N MET A 835 -5.58 8.12 34.34
CA MET A 835 -6.97 7.71 34.50
C MET A 835 -7.28 6.56 33.55
N ASP A 836 -7.54 5.38 34.12
CA ASP A 836 -7.93 4.17 33.40
C ASP A 836 -9.20 4.41 32.58
N SER A 837 -10.10 5.25 33.08
CA SER A 837 -11.29 5.72 32.36
C SER A 837 -10.99 6.40 31.02
N LEU A 838 -9.84 7.10 30.88
CA LEU A 838 -9.40 7.66 29.60
C LEU A 838 -8.84 6.57 28.68
N ILE A 839 -8.12 5.59 29.24
CA ILE A 839 -7.56 4.45 28.49
C ILE A 839 -8.69 3.64 27.81
N ILE A 840 -9.80 3.40 28.51
CA ILE A 840 -10.97 2.67 27.97
C ILE A 840 -11.57 3.37 26.74
N ALA A 841 -11.46 4.70 26.64
CA ALA A 841 -11.95 5.43 25.47
C ALA A 841 -11.05 5.29 24.22
N TYR A 842 -9.77 4.94 24.40
CA TYR A 842 -8.79 4.81 23.32
C TYR A 842 -8.50 3.37 22.93
N VAL A 843 -8.56 2.47 23.91
CA VAL A 843 -8.20 1.06 23.76
C VAL A 843 -9.45 0.24 23.50
N SER A 844 -9.46 -0.46 22.38
CA SER A 844 -10.46 -1.49 22.12
C SER A 844 -9.90 -2.85 22.56
N GLU A 845 -10.74 -3.66 23.20
CA GLU A 845 -10.42 -5.06 23.51
C GLU A 845 -10.52 -5.93 22.24
N GLY A 846 -9.59 -6.86 22.06
CA GLY A 846 -9.70 -7.92 21.05
C GLY A 846 -10.88 -8.86 21.36
N LEU A 847 -11.79 -9.05 20.41
CA LEU A 847 -12.96 -9.92 20.55
C LEU A 847 -12.63 -11.33 20.06
N ASP A 848 -12.01 -12.16 20.91
CA ASP A 848 -11.45 -13.43 20.41
C ASP A 848 -12.06 -14.71 20.95
N SER A 849 -12.99 -14.64 21.92
CA SER A 849 -13.62 -15.88 22.41
C SER A 849 -14.73 -16.37 21.47
N ILE A 850 -14.63 -17.65 21.08
CA ILE A 850 -15.59 -18.31 20.18
C ILE A 850 -17.00 -18.23 20.77
N GLU A 851 -17.13 -18.38 22.10
CA GLU A 851 -18.40 -18.26 22.81
C GLU A 851 -19.02 -16.86 22.67
N LYS A 852 -18.24 -15.77 22.82
CA LYS A 852 -18.76 -14.40 22.73
C LYS A 852 -19.16 -14.04 21.31
N SER A 853 -18.41 -14.52 20.31
CA SER A 853 -18.68 -14.23 18.90
C SER A 853 -19.84 -15.06 18.33
N TYR A 854 -19.93 -16.36 18.68
CA TYR A 854 -20.82 -17.31 18.01
C TYR A 854 -21.85 -18.00 18.91
N GLY A 855 -21.87 -17.66 20.20
CA GLY A 855 -22.84 -18.22 21.14
C GLY A 855 -24.28 -17.92 20.72
N ILE A 856 -24.54 -16.69 20.28
CA ILE A 856 -25.88 -16.20 19.93
C ILE A 856 -26.04 -16.15 18.41
N THR A 857 -27.06 -16.83 17.88
CA THR A 857 -27.37 -16.79 16.44
C THR A 857 -27.79 -15.37 16.02
N PRO A 858 -27.34 -14.87 14.85
CA PRO A 858 -27.75 -13.56 14.37
C PRO A 858 -29.26 -13.46 14.15
N GLN A 859 -29.89 -12.40 14.65
CA GLN A 859 -31.33 -12.15 14.56
C GLN A 859 -31.60 -10.81 13.89
N LYS A 860 -32.70 -10.70 13.15
CA LYS A 860 -33.16 -9.39 12.64
C LYS A 860 -33.64 -8.56 13.83
N ARG A 861 -33.03 -7.39 14.05
CA ARG A 861 -33.41 -6.44 15.10
C ARG A 861 -33.52 -5.04 14.56
N ASN A 862 -34.29 -4.20 15.25
CA ASN A 862 -34.40 -2.79 14.93
C ASN A 862 -33.05 -2.09 15.24
N PRO A 863 -32.41 -1.43 14.25
CA PRO A 863 -31.13 -0.76 14.45
C PRO A 863 -31.22 0.45 15.39
N THR A 864 -32.32 1.19 15.40
CA THR A 864 -32.55 2.34 16.29
C THR A 864 -32.50 1.90 17.77
N ASP A 865 -33.14 0.77 18.11
CA ASP A 865 -33.08 0.23 19.46
C ASP A 865 -31.66 -0.15 19.88
N LEU A 866 -30.91 -0.77 18.97
CA LEU A 866 -29.51 -1.16 19.21
C LEU A 866 -28.62 0.07 19.43
N LEU A 867 -28.77 1.10 18.60
CA LEU A 867 -28.01 2.35 18.74
C LEU A 867 -28.35 3.09 20.03
N ASN A 868 -29.62 3.12 20.45
CA ASN A 868 -30.02 3.69 21.73
C ASN A 868 -29.40 2.94 22.92
N ARG A 869 -29.34 1.60 22.86
CA ARG A 869 -28.66 0.79 23.87
C ARG A 869 -27.15 1.08 23.90
N ASN A 870 -26.50 1.17 22.74
CA ASN A 870 -25.08 1.51 22.65
C ASN A 870 -24.80 2.90 23.24
N MET A 871 -25.61 3.91 22.89
CA MET A 871 -25.52 5.25 23.48
C MET A 871 -25.62 5.21 25.00
N GLY A 872 -26.61 4.46 25.54
CA GLY A 872 -26.77 4.29 26.98
C GLY A 872 -25.55 3.63 27.64
N ALA A 873 -25.01 2.57 27.03
CA ALA A 873 -23.83 1.87 27.52
C ALA A 873 -22.59 2.79 27.54
N TYR A 874 -22.31 3.51 26.45
CA TYR A 874 -21.16 4.42 26.36
C TYR A 874 -21.22 5.54 27.42
N LEU A 875 -22.38 6.14 27.65
CA LEU A 875 -22.54 7.20 28.64
C LEU A 875 -22.45 6.66 30.08
N SER A 876 -22.98 5.47 30.34
CA SER A 876 -22.99 4.87 31.68
C SER A 876 -21.66 4.22 32.07
N ASP A 877 -20.81 3.86 31.11
CA ASP A 877 -19.49 3.27 31.40
C ASP A 877 -18.40 4.35 31.54
N PHE A 878 -18.36 5.34 30.64
CA PHE A 878 -17.28 6.34 30.64
C PHE A 878 -17.36 7.35 31.79
N TYR A 879 -18.50 8.04 31.91
CA TYR A 879 -18.66 9.18 32.81
C TYR A 879 -18.55 8.83 34.30
N PRO A 880 -19.23 7.77 34.81
CA PRO A 880 -19.14 7.39 36.21
C PRO A 880 -17.74 6.94 36.64
N ARG A 881 -17.02 6.19 35.78
CA ARG A 881 -15.64 5.75 36.06
C ARG A 881 -14.69 6.94 36.17
N LEU A 882 -14.76 7.85 35.19
CA LEU A 882 -13.97 9.08 35.17
C LEU A 882 -14.17 9.90 36.44
N LYS A 883 -15.42 10.07 36.88
CA LYS A 883 -15.75 10.78 38.11
C LYS A 883 -15.19 10.09 39.35
N SER A 884 -15.34 8.77 39.44
CA SER A 884 -14.82 7.98 40.57
C SER A 884 -13.30 8.07 40.70
N GLU A 885 -12.57 8.11 39.58
CA GLU A 885 -11.12 8.30 39.58
C GLU A 885 -10.72 9.72 40.02
N LEU A 886 -11.39 10.76 39.49
CA LEU A 886 -11.12 12.15 39.88
C LEU A 886 -11.43 12.45 41.35
N GLU A 887 -12.45 11.81 41.93
CA GLU A 887 -12.80 11.96 43.35
C GLU A 887 -11.70 11.43 44.28
N LYS A 888 -10.94 10.40 43.85
CA LYS A 888 -9.82 9.84 44.63
C LYS A 888 -8.63 10.80 44.71
N GLU A 889 -8.40 11.58 43.65
CA GLU A 889 -7.26 12.50 43.54
C GLU A 889 -7.47 13.84 44.27
N LYS A 890 -8.69 14.11 44.79
CA LYS A 890 -9.09 15.26 45.64
C LYS A 890 -8.82 16.68 45.09
N GLN A 891 -8.12 16.84 43.97
CA GLN A 891 -7.69 18.13 43.38
C GLN A 891 -8.58 18.63 42.23
N CYS A 892 -9.63 17.90 41.83
CA CYS A 892 -10.36 18.15 40.57
C CYS A 892 -11.88 18.42 40.70
N LEU A 893 -12.35 19.01 41.81
CA LEU A 893 -13.78 19.23 42.08
C LEU A 893 -14.50 20.09 41.02
N GLU A 894 -13.82 21.10 40.44
CA GLU A 894 -14.41 21.92 39.37
C GLU A 894 -14.60 21.15 38.07
N LEU A 895 -13.65 20.26 37.75
CA LEU A 895 -13.71 19.41 36.58
C LEU A 895 -14.86 18.41 36.67
N ILE A 896 -15.15 17.88 37.87
CA ILE A 896 -16.31 17.01 38.11
C ILE A 896 -17.63 17.74 37.79
N LYS A 897 -17.77 19.02 38.18
CA LYS A 897 -18.95 19.83 37.83
C LYS A 897 -19.03 20.11 36.33
N GLU A 898 -17.89 20.29 35.67
CA GLU A 898 -17.81 20.42 34.22
C GLU A 898 -18.26 19.13 33.52
N ILE A 899 -17.82 17.97 34.02
CA ILE A 899 -18.20 16.64 33.51
C ILE A 899 -19.72 16.44 33.56
N ASP A 900 -20.35 16.76 34.70
CA ASP A 900 -21.81 16.62 34.85
C ASP A 900 -22.59 17.55 33.89
N ARG A 901 -22.08 18.77 33.65
CA ARG A 901 -22.64 19.72 32.67
C ARG A 901 -22.46 19.22 31.23
N ASN A 902 -21.24 18.83 30.86
CA ASN A 902 -20.93 18.32 29.52
C ASN A 902 -21.76 17.07 29.18
N LEU A 903 -21.96 16.15 30.14
CA LEU A 903 -22.83 14.98 29.97
C LEU A 903 -24.28 15.39 29.64
N LYS A 904 -24.86 16.32 30.42
CA LYS A 904 -26.27 16.71 30.32
C LYS A 904 -26.55 17.64 29.14
N ASP A 905 -25.70 18.63 28.93
CA ASP A 905 -25.97 19.78 28.07
C ASP A 905 -25.31 19.66 26.69
N VAL A 906 -24.28 18.83 26.54
CA VAL A 906 -23.49 18.74 25.30
C VAL A 906 -23.52 17.34 24.70
N ASP A 907 -22.98 16.33 25.39
CA ASP A 907 -22.68 15.03 24.79
C ASP A 907 -23.95 14.19 24.58
N ARG A 908 -24.83 14.10 25.57
CA ARG A 908 -26.12 13.40 25.41
C ARG A 908 -27.02 14.06 24.36
N PRO A 909 -27.23 15.40 24.34
CA PRO A 909 -27.96 16.06 23.27
C PRO A 909 -27.32 15.85 21.89
N LYS A 910 -25.98 15.90 21.80
CA LYS A 910 -25.27 15.64 20.54
C LYS A 910 -25.53 14.22 20.04
N MET A 911 -25.38 13.21 20.89
CA MET A 911 -25.67 11.81 20.53
C MET A 911 -27.13 11.61 20.10
N LYS A 912 -28.10 12.26 20.76
CA LYS A 912 -29.51 12.22 20.32
C LYS A 912 -29.71 12.80 18.92
N ARG A 913 -29.11 13.96 18.63
CA ARG A 913 -29.16 14.57 17.29
C ARG A 913 -28.55 13.67 16.23
N ILE A 914 -27.47 12.93 16.55
CA ILE A 914 -26.87 11.94 15.64
C ILE A 914 -27.91 10.86 15.29
N LEU A 915 -28.60 10.32 16.29
CA LEU A 915 -29.64 9.30 16.09
C LEU A 915 -30.84 9.84 15.28
N GLU A 916 -31.35 11.03 15.63
CA GLU A 916 -32.47 11.68 14.94
C GLU A 916 -32.20 11.88 13.44
N ARG A 917 -30.96 12.21 13.06
CA ARG A 917 -30.57 12.41 11.65
C ARG A 917 -30.63 11.13 10.81
N VAL A 918 -30.40 9.97 11.42
CA VAL A 918 -30.31 8.69 10.71
C VAL A 918 -31.55 7.82 10.86
N ASP A 919 -32.41 8.10 11.84
CA ASP A 919 -33.55 7.24 12.21
C ASP A 919 -34.45 6.87 11.02
N HIS A 920 -34.83 7.85 10.21
CA HIS A 920 -35.67 7.66 9.02
C HIS A 920 -34.92 7.05 7.80
N LYS A 921 -33.61 6.86 7.90
CA LYS A 921 -32.74 6.32 6.84
C LYS A 921 -32.22 4.92 7.15
N LEU A 922 -32.35 4.48 8.40
CA LEU A 922 -31.97 3.14 8.81
C LEU A 922 -32.96 2.11 8.23
N PRO A 923 -32.48 0.93 7.82
CA PRO A 923 -33.37 -0.15 7.41
C PRO A 923 -34.25 -0.59 8.59
N SER A 924 -35.43 -1.12 8.30
CA SER A 924 -36.41 -1.54 9.33
C SER A 924 -35.85 -2.58 10.30
N THR A 925 -34.99 -3.46 9.80
CA THR A 925 -34.22 -4.41 10.61
C THR A 925 -32.83 -4.61 10.04
N ILE A 926 -31.86 -4.84 10.92
CA ILE A 926 -30.52 -5.32 10.58
C ILE A 926 -30.29 -6.68 11.21
N LEU A 927 -29.47 -7.52 10.59
CA LEU A 927 -29.05 -8.77 11.18
C LEU A 927 -28.01 -8.49 12.28
N THR A 928 -28.24 -8.93 13.51
CA THR A 928 -27.29 -8.81 14.63
C THR A 928 -26.15 -9.79 14.46
N VAL A 929 -25.30 -9.54 13.48
CA VAL A 929 -24.05 -10.26 13.42
C VAL A 929 -23.11 -9.65 14.46
N ASN A 930 -22.53 -10.47 15.33
CA ASN A 930 -21.47 -10.05 16.25
C ASN A 930 -20.15 -9.71 15.54
N ALA A 931 -20.09 -9.88 14.21
CA ALA A 931 -18.93 -9.71 13.37
C ALA A 931 -19.24 -8.67 12.29
N ASP A 932 -18.47 -7.59 12.27
CA ASP A 932 -18.53 -6.59 11.21
C ASP A 932 -17.86 -7.17 9.94
N TYR A 933 -18.63 -7.94 9.15
CA TYR A 933 -18.16 -8.56 7.90
C TYR A 933 -17.73 -7.57 6.82
N ASN A 934 -18.09 -6.29 6.97
CA ASN A 934 -17.80 -5.22 6.01
C ASN A 934 -16.61 -4.35 6.45
N CYS A 935 -15.90 -4.72 7.52
CA CYS A 935 -14.63 -4.06 7.84
C CYS A 935 -13.54 -4.67 6.95
N ASP A 936 -13.55 -4.22 5.68
CA ASP A 936 -12.80 -4.79 4.56
C ASP A 936 -11.27 -4.73 4.77
N GLN A 937 -10.78 -3.76 5.55
CA GLN A 937 -9.35 -3.46 5.66
C GLN A 937 -8.97 -2.88 7.04
N GLU A 938 -8.28 -3.67 7.87
CA GLU A 938 -7.55 -3.16 9.04
C GLU A 938 -6.06 -3.08 8.72
N ASN A 939 -5.46 -1.91 8.86
CA ASN A 939 -4.00 -1.80 8.80
C ASN A 939 -3.42 -2.17 10.16
N GLU A 940 -3.10 -3.45 10.35
CA GLU A 940 -2.33 -3.91 11.48
C GLU A 940 -0.84 -3.79 11.17
N ARG A 941 -0.14 -2.95 11.93
CA ARG A 941 1.33 -2.93 11.93
C ARG A 941 1.81 -3.68 13.17
N GLU A 942 2.46 -4.81 13.02
CA GLU A 942 3.10 -5.48 14.15
C GLU A 942 4.41 -4.80 14.51
N ILE A 943 4.71 -4.74 15.81
CA ILE A 943 5.98 -4.16 16.31
C ILE A 943 7.18 -4.94 15.74
N GLU A 944 7.11 -6.27 15.69
CA GLU A 944 8.21 -7.16 15.28
C GLU A 944 8.53 -7.16 13.76
N GLU A 945 7.56 -6.85 12.88
CA GLU A 945 7.77 -6.88 11.41
C GLU A 945 8.47 -5.63 10.89
N MET A 946 8.32 -4.52 11.59
CA MET A 946 8.85 -3.23 11.18
C MET A 946 10.34 -3.08 11.42
N GLU A 947 10.85 -3.70 12.46
CA GLU A 947 12.27 -3.63 12.86
C GLU A 947 13.17 -4.46 11.95
N ARG A 948 12.58 -5.41 11.18
CA ARG A 948 13.28 -6.05 10.04
C ARG A 948 13.49 -5.12 8.84
N ALA A 949 12.80 -3.98 8.78
CA ALA A 949 12.85 -3.02 7.67
C ALA A 949 13.70 -1.75 7.97
N GLU A 950 14.32 -1.62 9.15
CA GLU A 950 15.08 -0.45 9.60
C GLU A 950 16.52 -0.34 9.04
N VAL A 951 16.73 -0.65 7.76
CA VAL A 951 18.00 -0.32 7.08
C VAL A 951 17.76 0.80 6.07
N GLY A 952 17.78 2.05 6.52
CA GLY A 952 17.79 3.22 5.64
C GLY A 952 17.45 4.55 6.34
N SER A 953 18.44 5.20 6.96
CA SER A 953 18.29 6.53 7.56
C SER A 953 18.29 7.65 6.51
N VAL A 954 17.37 8.61 6.59
CA VAL A 954 17.38 9.88 5.81
C VAL A 954 17.64 11.07 6.76
N VAL A 955 18.50 12.01 6.34
CA VAL A 955 18.99 13.16 7.10
C VAL A 955 18.40 14.49 6.57
N GLU A 956 18.02 15.42 7.45
CA GLU A 956 17.47 16.76 7.14
C GLU A 956 18.53 17.82 6.77
N LYS A 957 18.16 18.80 5.91
CA LYS A 957 19.07 19.76 5.24
C LYS A 957 18.46 21.18 5.07
N THR A 958 19.24 22.26 5.26
CA THR A 958 18.85 23.71 5.11
C THR A 958 19.47 24.38 3.86
N SER A 959 18.99 25.59 3.47
CA SER A 959 19.32 26.28 2.18
C SER A 959 20.29 27.48 2.28
N ALA A 960 21.13 27.67 1.24
CA ALA A 960 22.10 28.78 1.09
C ALA A 960 21.48 30.14 0.69
N TYR A 961 22.18 31.25 0.98
CA TYR A 961 21.80 32.65 0.68
C TYR A 961 22.40 33.16 -0.65
N GLU A 962 21.63 33.91 -1.46
CA GLU A 962 22.01 34.46 -2.78
C GLU A 962 22.07 36.01 -2.76
N ASP A 963 22.95 36.63 -3.56
CA ASP A 963 23.20 38.09 -3.56
C ASP A 963 22.46 38.85 -4.69
N THR A 964 21.99 40.08 -4.42
CA THR A 964 21.41 40.97 -5.44
C THR A 964 22.46 41.77 -6.22
N TRP A 965 22.25 41.97 -7.53
CA TRP A 965 23.09 42.81 -8.40
C TRP A 965 22.24 43.71 -9.30
N THR A 966 22.88 44.63 -10.05
CA THR A 966 22.19 45.58 -10.93
C THR A 966 21.66 44.88 -12.18
N PHE A 967 20.51 44.21 -12.08
CA PHE A 967 19.94 43.37 -13.16
C PHE A 967 19.77 44.07 -14.52
N ASN A 968 19.68 45.40 -14.54
CA ASN A 968 19.64 46.20 -15.77
C ASN A 968 20.90 46.12 -16.65
N THR A 969 22.03 45.70 -16.07
CA THR A 969 23.30 45.63 -16.79
C THR A 969 23.33 44.55 -17.86
N VAL A 970 22.42 43.57 -17.81
CA VAL A 970 22.31 42.54 -18.85
C VAL A 970 22.00 43.13 -20.22
N PHE A 971 21.40 44.33 -20.28
CA PHE A 971 21.09 45.02 -21.53
C PHE A 971 22.25 45.87 -22.08
N GLU A 972 23.38 45.97 -21.36
CA GLU A 972 24.54 46.76 -21.79
C GLU A 972 25.37 46.01 -22.84
N GLN A 973 25.85 46.70 -23.88
CA GLN A 973 26.61 46.06 -24.97
C GLN A 973 27.93 45.42 -24.50
N ASN A 974 28.50 45.92 -23.41
CA ASN A 974 29.74 45.45 -22.79
C ASN A 974 29.49 44.55 -21.57
N PHE A 975 28.27 44.03 -21.37
CA PHE A 975 27.94 43.11 -20.28
C PHE A 975 28.93 41.94 -20.16
N ARG A 976 29.41 41.40 -21.29
CA ARG A 976 30.44 40.36 -21.30
C ARG A 976 31.81 40.86 -20.85
N GLU A 977 32.23 42.05 -21.30
CA GLU A 977 33.56 42.60 -21.00
C GLU A 977 33.65 43.12 -19.55
N LYS A 978 32.58 43.74 -19.06
CA LYS A 978 32.47 44.30 -17.70
C LYS A 978 31.96 43.32 -16.64
N GLY A 979 31.17 42.31 -17.02
CA GLY A 979 30.73 41.26 -16.10
C GLY A 979 31.77 40.16 -15.88
N LEU A 980 32.64 39.90 -16.87
CA LEU A 980 33.74 38.94 -16.74
C LEU A 980 35.01 39.54 -16.13
N ARG A 981 35.26 40.85 -16.32
CA ARG A 981 36.37 41.57 -15.67
C ARG A 981 35.83 42.13 -14.36
N GLU A 982 36.53 41.92 -13.25
CA GLU A 982 36.05 42.09 -11.87
C GLU A 982 35.75 43.56 -11.47
N GLU A 983 34.81 44.24 -12.13
CA GLU A 983 34.36 45.58 -11.77
C GLU A 983 33.19 45.52 -10.78
N LYS A 984 33.36 46.16 -9.61
CA LYS A 984 32.34 46.23 -8.56
C LYS A 984 31.02 46.75 -9.14
N GLY A 985 29.99 45.90 -9.15
CA GLY A 985 28.62 46.26 -9.55
C GLY A 985 28.01 45.42 -10.67
N TYR A 986 28.79 44.55 -11.31
CA TYR A 986 28.34 43.68 -12.41
C TYR A 986 28.31 42.19 -12.03
N LEU A 987 27.51 41.41 -12.77
CA LEU A 987 27.35 39.97 -12.59
C LEU A 987 28.63 39.20 -12.94
N LYS A 988 29.18 38.45 -11.97
CA LYS A 988 30.34 37.56 -12.20
C LYS A 988 29.87 36.24 -12.83
N LEU A 989 30.30 35.99 -14.07
CA LEU A 989 29.99 34.77 -14.82
C LEU A 989 31.14 33.77 -14.71
N LYS A 990 30.89 32.59 -14.15
CA LYS A 990 31.82 31.45 -14.19
C LYS A 990 31.52 30.61 -15.43
N GLU A 991 32.56 30.09 -16.08
CA GLU A 991 32.36 29.02 -17.07
C GLU A 991 31.88 27.77 -16.34
N LEU A 992 30.89 27.05 -16.88
CA LEU A 992 30.32 25.88 -16.20
C LEU A 992 31.40 24.86 -15.79
N ARG A 993 32.44 24.70 -16.62
CA ARG A 993 33.61 23.84 -16.32
C ARG A 993 34.38 24.24 -15.06
N LYS A 994 34.52 25.55 -14.81
CA LYS A 994 35.27 26.09 -13.66
C LYS A 994 34.51 25.93 -12.35
N CYS A 995 33.19 25.74 -12.43
CA CYS A 995 32.33 25.51 -11.28
C CYS A 995 32.54 24.13 -10.64
N PHE A 996 33.12 23.18 -11.39
CA PHE A 996 33.43 21.84 -10.89
C PHE A 996 34.86 21.70 -10.37
N GLU A 997 35.62 22.80 -10.24
CA GLU A 997 36.96 22.77 -9.66
C GLU A 997 36.96 22.33 -8.18
N PHE A 998 35.84 22.55 -7.47
CA PHE A 998 35.67 22.27 -6.04
C PHE A 998 35.04 20.90 -5.72
N ILE A 999 34.61 20.14 -6.74
CA ILE A 999 34.14 18.75 -6.56
C ILE A 999 35.35 17.84 -6.76
N ASP A 1000 35.70 17.02 -5.77
CA ASP A 1000 36.86 16.10 -5.81
C ASP A 1000 36.59 14.86 -6.68
N ILE A 1001 36.28 15.12 -7.95
CA ILE A 1001 36.12 14.10 -8.98
C ILE A 1001 37.06 14.48 -10.12
N LYS A 1002 38.27 13.92 -10.09
CA LYS A 1002 39.34 14.09 -11.08
C LYS A 1002 38.91 13.96 -12.56
N HIS A 1003 37.75 13.34 -12.86
CA HIS A 1003 37.25 13.09 -14.21
C HIS A 1003 36.28 14.14 -14.76
N LEU A 1004 35.47 14.80 -13.91
CA LEU A 1004 34.57 15.86 -14.35
C LEU A 1004 35.34 17.12 -14.78
N LYS A 1005 36.52 17.36 -14.19
CA LYS A 1005 37.43 18.47 -14.52
C LYS A 1005 37.94 18.43 -15.97
N ASN A 1006 37.94 17.27 -16.62
CA ASN A 1006 38.49 17.07 -17.96
C ASN A 1006 37.44 17.18 -19.09
N LEU A 1007 36.14 17.31 -18.77
CA LEU A 1007 35.10 17.50 -19.78
C LEU A 1007 35.24 18.87 -20.45
N LYS A 1008 35.40 18.89 -21.78
CA LYS A 1008 35.44 20.12 -22.58
C LYS A 1008 34.02 20.63 -22.85
N TRP A 1009 33.57 21.58 -22.04
CA TRP A 1009 32.26 22.25 -22.21
C TRP A 1009 32.25 23.20 -23.41
N HIS A 1010 31.07 23.39 -24.01
CA HIS A 1010 30.92 24.41 -25.06
C HIS A 1010 31.20 25.80 -24.46
N ASN A 1011 32.14 26.52 -25.07
CA ASN A 1011 32.57 27.87 -24.67
C ASN A 1011 31.47 28.95 -24.68
N LYS A 1012 30.24 28.62 -25.11
CA LYS A 1012 29.07 29.51 -25.12
C LYS A 1012 28.16 29.31 -23.91
N VAL A 1013 28.46 28.34 -23.03
CA VAL A 1013 27.69 28.05 -21.81
C VAL A 1013 28.42 28.58 -20.57
N LEU A 1014 27.75 29.48 -19.84
CA LEU A 1014 28.25 30.12 -18.61
C LEU A 1014 27.22 29.95 -17.48
N ALA A 1015 27.61 30.22 -16.25
CA ALA A 1015 26.74 30.24 -15.07
C ALA A 1015 27.03 31.45 -14.18
N THR A 1016 26.02 31.99 -13.52
CA THR A 1016 26.16 33.10 -12.57
C THR A 1016 26.74 32.65 -11.24
N GLU A 1017 27.47 33.52 -10.56
CA GLU A 1017 27.98 33.23 -9.21
C GLU A 1017 26.87 32.85 -8.23
N ASN A 1018 25.68 33.46 -8.30
CA ASN A 1018 24.54 33.06 -7.46
C ASN A 1018 24.05 31.65 -7.75
N PHE A 1019 23.85 31.28 -9.03
CA PHE A 1019 23.55 29.89 -9.38
C PHE A 1019 24.60 28.94 -8.81
N ILE A 1020 25.87 29.34 -8.89
CA ILE A 1020 26.98 28.57 -8.34
C ILE A 1020 26.94 28.48 -6.81
N LYS A 1021 26.63 29.56 -6.08
CA LYS A 1021 26.38 29.53 -4.63
C LYS A 1021 25.23 28.60 -4.25
N THR A 1022 24.26 28.39 -5.14
CA THR A 1022 23.19 27.41 -4.89
C THR A 1022 23.60 25.95 -5.05
N ILE A 1023 24.79 25.68 -5.58
CA ILE A 1023 25.34 24.33 -5.78
C ILE A 1023 26.74 24.12 -5.12
N GLU A 1024 27.35 25.18 -4.58
CA GLU A 1024 28.60 25.12 -3.80
C GLU A 1024 28.34 24.68 -2.35
N ASP A 1025 29.30 23.95 -1.77
CA ASP A 1025 29.27 23.34 -0.44
C ASP A 1025 29.34 24.43 0.65
N VAL A 1026 28.37 24.47 1.57
CA VAL A 1026 28.38 25.43 2.69
C VAL A 1026 29.09 24.79 3.89
N ASP A 1027 30.43 24.91 3.85
CA ASP A 1027 31.43 24.94 4.93
C ASP A 1027 31.94 23.65 5.62
N ASP A 1028 33.27 23.50 5.59
CA ASP A 1028 34.11 22.31 5.82
C ASP A 1028 34.27 21.88 7.29
N LYS A 1029 33.64 22.59 8.23
CA LYS A 1029 33.89 22.38 9.67
C LYS A 1029 32.77 21.69 10.45
N ASN A 1030 31.54 21.62 9.91
CA ASN A 1030 30.38 21.16 10.69
C ASN A 1030 29.45 20.16 9.96
N LYS A 1031 29.95 19.41 8.96
CA LYS A 1031 29.23 18.30 8.27
C LYS A 1031 27.72 18.58 8.08
N ARG A 1032 27.37 19.74 7.51
CA ARG A 1032 26.00 20.05 7.08
C ARG A 1032 26.07 20.96 5.85
N ASN A 1033 25.49 20.55 4.72
CA ASN A 1033 24.42 21.27 4.00
C ASN A 1033 23.99 20.56 2.68
N GLN A 1034 22.70 20.77 2.33
CA GLN A 1034 21.92 20.43 1.11
C GLN A 1034 21.79 19.01 0.53
N THR A 1035 20.60 18.81 -0.07
CA THR A 1035 19.97 17.58 -0.58
C THR A 1035 20.91 16.80 -1.47
N ASP A 1036 20.75 15.47 -1.56
CA ASP A 1036 21.65 14.61 -2.37
C ASP A 1036 21.42 14.86 -3.88
N TYR A 1037 21.33 16.12 -4.32
CA TYR A 1037 20.96 16.58 -5.65
C TYR A 1037 21.57 17.95 -5.93
N LEU A 1038 22.29 18.08 -7.06
CA LEU A 1038 22.49 19.36 -7.75
C LEU A 1038 21.12 19.98 -8.09
N LYS A 1039 20.89 21.26 -7.76
CA LYS A 1039 19.68 21.98 -8.19
C LYS A 1039 19.58 21.98 -9.73
N PRO A 1040 18.42 21.63 -10.32
CA PRO A 1040 18.26 21.66 -11.76
C PRO A 1040 18.38 23.08 -12.33
N VAL A 1041 19.00 23.19 -13.50
CA VAL A 1041 19.04 24.38 -14.35
C VAL A 1041 17.63 24.61 -14.91
N ASN A 1042 16.85 25.46 -14.24
CA ASN A 1042 15.48 25.75 -14.68
C ASN A 1042 15.43 26.89 -15.70
N MET A 1043 16.32 27.88 -15.59
CA MET A 1043 16.28 29.12 -16.37
C MET A 1043 17.61 29.40 -17.05
N ILE A 1044 17.54 29.74 -18.34
CA ILE A 1044 18.70 30.12 -19.14
C ILE A 1044 18.48 31.53 -19.69
N LEU A 1045 19.43 32.41 -19.41
CA LEU A 1045 19.56 33.72 -19.99
C LEU A 1045 20.36 33.63 -21.30
N ILE A 1046 19.74 33.98 -22.43
CA ILE A 1046 20.39 34.04 -23.73
C ILE A 1046 20.80 35.49 -24.02
N HIS A 1047 22.10 35.72 -24.17
CA HIS A 1047 22.66 37.05 -24.39
C HIS A 1047 23.43 37.14 -25.71
N ARG A 1048 23.05 38.09 -26.57
CA ARG A 1048 23.65 38.33 -27.89
C ARG A 1048 24.64 39.50 -27.85
N THR A 1049 25.86 39.24 -28.31
CA THR A 1049 26.90 40.27 -28.45
C THR A 1049 27.45 40.24 -29.88
N GLY A 1050 27.01 41.17 -30.73
CA GLY A 1050 27.39 41.18 -32.14
C GLY A 1050 26.83 39.96 -32.91
N LYS A 1051 27.73 39.11 -33.43
CA LYS A 1051 27.42 37.85 -34.11
C LYS A 1051 27.40 36.62 -33.18
N GLU A 1052 27.82 36.76 -31.92
CA GLU A 1052 27.90 35.66 -30.96
C GLU A 1052 26.68 35.61 -30.02
N VAL A 1053 26.31 34.40 -29.62
CA VAL A 1053 25.18 34.09 -28.71
C VAL A 1053 25.69 33.25 -27.55
N TYR A 1054 25.35 33.63 -26.33
CA TYR A 1054 25.76 32.95 -25.09
C TYR A 1054 24.55 32.46 -24.31
N PHE A 1055 24.68 31.29 -23.69
CA PHE A 1055 23.68 30.67 -22.82
C PHE A 1055 24.21 30.73 -21.39
N ILE A 1056 23.59 31.56 -20.57
CA ILE A 1056 24.02 31.86 -19.22
C ILE A 1056 23.00 31.25 -18.26
N ILE A 1057 23.43 30.28 -17.47
CA ILE A 1057 22.63 29.65 -16.43
C ILE A 1057 22.51 30.63 -15.26
N VAL A 1058 21.28 30.93 -14.87
CA VAL A 1058 20.96 31.84 -13.77
C VAL A 1058 20.20 31.08 -12.69
N SER A 1059 20.32 31.53 -11.45
CA SER A 1059 19.51 31.01 -10.35
C SER A 1059 18.03 31.39 -10.50
N THR A 1060 17.16 30.69 -9.80
CA THR A 1060 15.73 31.05 -9.71
C THR A 1060 15.55 32.45 -9.12
N PHE A 1061 16.42 32.83 -8.18
CA PHE A 1061 16.45 34.17 -7.59
C PHE A 1061 16.72 35.25 -8.64
N GLU A 1062 17.77 35.09 -9.45
CA GLU A 1062 18.13 36.06 -10.48
C GLU A 1062 17.12 36.10 -11.62
N ALA A 1063 16.59 34.95 -12.03
CA ALA A 1063 15.59 34.86 -13.09
C ALA A 1063 14.33 35.68 -12.76
N GLN A 1064 13.90 35.72 -11.49
CA GLN A 1064 12.74 36.48 -11.04
C GLN A 1064 12.87 37.98 -11.33
N TYR A 1065 14.04 38.57 -11.08
CA TYR A 1065 14.29 40.00 -11.33
C TYR A 1065 14.48 40.30 -12.82
N LEU A 1066 15.13 39.39 -13.53
CA LEU A 1066 15.38 39.54 -14.96
C LEU A 1066 14.09 39.48 -15.78
N ILE A 1067 13.16 38.56 -15.49
CA ILE A 1067 11.86 38.45 -16.17
C ILE A 1067 11.10 39.79 -16.13
N LYS A 1068 11.09 40.45 -14.96
CA LYS A 1068 10.40 41.73 -14.81
C LYS A 1068 11.00 42.81 -15.71
N LEU A 1069 12.33 42.90 -15.79
CA LEU A 1069 13.02 43.87 -16.63
C LEU A 1069 12.88 43.58 -18.14
N PHE A 1070 12.77 42.31 -18.55
CA PHE A 1070 12.51 41.96 -19.94
C PHE A 1070 11.16 42.48 -20.44
N HIS A 1071 10.13 42.38 -19.60
CA HIS A 1071 8.81 42.95 -19.92
C HIS A 1071 8.85 44.47 -20.12
N GLU A 1072 9.70 45.17 -19.35
CA GLU A 1072 9.81 46.63 -19.40
C GLU A 1072 10.67 47.14 -20.57
N LYS A 1073 11.79 46.49 -20.89
CA LYS A 1073 12.77 46.99 -21.87
C LYS A 1073 12.66 46.40 -23.28
N GLN A 1074 12.18 45.16 -23.42
CA GLN A 1074 12.03 44.47 -24.71
C GLN A 1074 13.25 44.55 -25.66
N ASP A 1075 14.48 44.49 -25.13
CA ASP A 1075 15.69 44.54 -25.96
C ASP A 1075 15.90 43.20 -26.71
N PRO A 1076 15.97 43.20 -28.05
CA PRO A 1076 16.14 41.98 -28.83
C PRO A 1076 17.53 41.32 -28.67
N LYS A 1077 18.48 41.90 -27.95
CA LYS A 1077 19.78 41.28 -27.68
C LYS A 1077 19.72 40.26 -26.54
N VAL A 1078 18.71 40.30 -25.70
CA VAL A 1078 18.68 39.49 -24.48
C VAL A 1078 17.31 38.84 -24.32
N SER A 1079 17.30 37.54 -24.03
CA SER A 1079 16.09 36.79 -23.74
C SER A 1079 16.32 35.83 -22.58
N ILE A 1080 15.25 35.42 -21.90
CA ILE A 1080 15.29 34.39 -20.86
C ILE A 1080 14.30 33.30 -21.23
N MET A 1081 14.65 32.06 -20.93
CA MET A 1081 13.90 30.89 -21.35
C MET A 1081 13.97 29.82 -20.28
N HIS A 1082 12.86 29.09 -20.07
CA HIS A 1082 12.87 27.90 -19.22
C HIS A 1082 13.50 26.73 -19.97
N ILE A 1083 14.21 25.83 -19.28
CA ILE A 1083 14.84 24.68 -19.96
C ILE A 1083 13.82 23.81 -20.71
N ASP A 1084 12.62 23.66 -20.15
CA ASP A 1084 11.54 22.87 -20.77
C ASP A 1084 10.94 23.54 -22.01
N ASP A 1085 11.07 24.86 -22.17
CA ASP A 1085 10.65 25.56 -23.39
C ASP A 1085 11.52 25.17 -24.59
N VAL A 1086 12.72 24.63 -24.32
CA VAL A 1086 13.61 24.06 -25.33
C VAL A 1086 13.18 22.66 -25.76
N ASN A 1087 12.49 21.93 -24.88
CA ASN A 1087 12.02 20.56 -25.09
C ASN A 1087 10.62 20.48 -25.76
N GLY A 1088 9.97 21.63 -25.99
CA GLY A 1088 8.63 21.73 -26.62
C GLY A 1088 8.62 22.48 -27.97
N PRO A 1089 7.45 22.66 -28.62
CA PRO A 1089 7.32 23.41 -29.88
C PRO A 1089 7.46 24.94 -29.73
N THR A 1090 7.87 25.43 -28.57
CA THR A 1090 8.10 26.86 -28.33
C THR A 1090 9.42 27.29 -28.96
N MET A 1091 9.37 28.38 -29.72
CA MET A 1091 10.44 28.78 -30.63
C MET A 1091 11.76 29.05 -29.91
N VAL A 1092 12.86 28.56 -30.48
CA VAL A 1092 14.21 29.07 -30.18
C VAL A 1092 14.13 30.61 -30.28
N PRO A 1093 14.53 31.36 -29.22
CA PRO A 1093 14.39 32.80 -29.21
C PRO A 1093 14.98 33.46 -30.46
N THR A 1094 14.32 34.51 -30.97
CA THR A 1094 14.66 35.15 -32.27
C THR A 1094 16.11 35.65 -32.31
N ASN A 1095 16.69 35.95 -31.14
CA ASN A 1095 18.06 36.38 -30.95
C ASN A 1095 19.10 35.24 -30.97
N ALA A 1096 18.68 33.97 -30.92
CA ALA A 1096 19.49 32.78 -31.12
C ALA A 1096 19.49 32.25 -32.57
N VAL A 1097 18.68 32.82 -33.48
CA VAL A 1097 18.52 32.39 -34.90
C VAL A 1097 19.80 32.54 -35.75
N MET A 1098 20.81 33.26 -35.27
CA MET A 1098 22.12 33.39 -35.92
C MET A 1098 23.04 32.18 -35.66
N LEU A 1099 22.68 31.30 -34.71
CA LEU A 1099 23.29 29.99 -34.56
C LEU A 1099 22.61 29.00 -35.50
N THR A 1100 23.37 28.04 -36.01
CA THR A 1100 22.79 26.91 -36.73
C THR A 1100 21.92 26.09 -35.77
N LYS A 1101 20.85 25.47 -36.29
CA LYS A 1101 20.01 24.55 -35.50
C LYS A 1101 20.85 23.44 -34.84
N GLU A 1102 21.92 23.01 -35.51
CA GLU A 1102 22.88 22.04 -35.00
C GLU A 1102 23.67 22.55 -33.79
N GLU A 1103 24.13 23.81 -33.79
CA GLU A 1103 24.82 24.42 -32.64
C GLU A 1103 23.89 24.64 -31.43
N ILE A 1104 22.64 25.01 -31.68
CA ILE A 1104 21.63 25.14 -30.62
C ILE A 1104 21.38 23.77 -29.99
N ASN A 1105 21.15 22.74 -30.80
CA ASN A 1105 20.98 21.37 -30.32
C ASN A 1105 22.20 20.89 -29.52
N LYS A 1106 23.41 21.27 -29.93
CA LYS A 1106 24.65 20.95 -29.20
C LYS A 1106 24.68 21.54 -27.80
N VAL A 1107 24.37 22.82 -27.68
CA VAL A 1107 24.36 23.52 -26.39
C VAL A 1107 23.24 22.99 -25.48
N VAL A 1108 22.07 22.72 -26.05
CA VAL A 1108 20.90 22.22 -25.33
C VAL A 1108 21.11 20.82 -24.80
N ALA A 1109 21.66 19.90 -25.61
CA ALA A 1109 21.94 18.52 -25.18
C ALA A 1109 22.88 18.49 -23.96
N VAL A 1110 23.86 19.40 -23.92
CA VAL A 1110 24.83 19.56 -22.85
C VAL A 1110 24.20 20.11 -21.56
N ILE A 1111 23.25 21.05 -21.65
CA ILE A 1111 22.52 21.57 -20.49
C ILE A 1111 21.50 20.53 -19.97
N ARG A 1112 20.83 19.81 -20.87
CA ARG A 1112 19.92 18.68 -20.56
C ARG A 1112 20.65 17.55 -19.83
N LEU A 1113 21.88 17.23 -20.25
CA LEU A 1113 22.77 16.31 -19.54
C LEU A 1113 23.03 16.74 -18.10
N PHE A 1114 23.24 18.04 -17.89
CA PHE A 1114 23.41 18.61 -16.56
C PHE A 1114 22.15 18.60 -15.69
N ASN A 1115 20.97 18.60 -16.32
CA ASN A 1115 19.69 18.42 -15.66
C ASN A 1115 19.33 16.97 -15.37
N GLY A 1116 20.15 16.01 -15.81
CA GLY A 1116 19.93 14.58 -15.62
C GLY A 1116 18.96 13.99 -16.63
N ASP A 1117 18.80 14.61 -17.80
CA ASP A 1117 18.08 13.97 -18.90
C ASP A 1117 18.85 12.72 -19.35
N CYS A 1118 18.11 11.63 -19.55
CA CYS A 1118 18.68 10.35 -19.97
C CYS A 1118 18.26 9.94 -21.39
N HIS A 1119 17.45 10.77 -22.05
CA HIS A 1119 16.83 10.46 -23.34
C HIS A 1119 17.31 11.47 -24.38
N TYR A 1120 18.13 10.97 -25.30
CA TYR A 1120 18.75 11.74 -26.38
C TYR A 1120 18.49 11.01 -27.70
N ASN A 1121 18.19 11.75 -28.76
CA ASN A 1121 18.12 11.17 -30.11
C ASN A 1121 19.52 10.89 -30.66
N THR A 1122 19.64 10.17 -31.78
CA THR A 1122 20.93 9.76 -32.35
C THR A 1122 21.89 10.93 -32.63
N GLU A 1123 21.39 12.11 -33.04
CA GLU A 1123 22.20 13.31 -33.23
C GLU A 1123 22.69 13.89 -31.89
N GLU A 1124 21.83 13.97 -30.89
CA GLU A 1124 22.16 14.41 -29.53
C GLU A 1124 23.14 13.44 -28.85
N ILE A 1125 22.95 12.12 -29.04
CA ILE A 1125 23.88 11.08 -28.63
C ILE A 1125 25.23 11.29 -29.32
N ASN A 1126 25.26 11.61 -30.62
CA ASN A 1126 26.50 11.89 -31.34
C ASN A 1126 27.20 13.17 -30.85
N VAL A 1127 26.44 14.18 -30.43
CA VAL A 1127 26.98 15.37 -29.76
C VAL A 1127 27.57 15.02 -28.39
N ILE A 1128 26.86 14.24 -27.58
CA ILE A 1128 27.34 13.79 -26.27
C ILE A 1128 28.57 12.89 -26.45
N LYS A 1129 28.56 11.97 -27.41
CA LYS A 1129 29.71 11.15 -27.83
C LYS A 1129 30.90 12.01 -28.27
N LYS A 1130 30.68 13.10 -29.01
CA LYS A 1130 31.74 14.07 -29.40
C LYS A 1130 32.26 14.89 -28.21
N CYS A 1131 31.42 15.16 -27.21
CA CYS A 1131 31.82 15.85 -25.98
C CYS A 1131 32.46 14.91 -24.93
N VAL A 1132 32.29 13.58 -25.06
CA VAL A 1132 32.65 12.57 -24.04
C VAL A 1132 33.56 11.42 -24.55
N ALA A 1133 33.87 11.33 -25.85
CA ALA A 1133 34.88 10.47 -26.49
C ALA A 1133 34.79 8.91 -26.30
N ILE A 1134 33.94 8.27 -27.16
CA ILE A 1134 33.99 6.92 -27.84
C ILE A 1134 33.75 5.61 -26.99
N VAL A 1135 33.12 4.47 -27.40
CA VAL A 1135 32.78 3.76 -28.69
C VAL A 1135 31.45 2.96 -28.68
N GLU A 1136 30.94 2.66 -29.89
CA GLU A 1136 29.65 2.09 -30.32
C GLU A 1136 29.55 0.54 -30.35
N SER A 1137 28.31 0.04 -30.27
CA SER A 1137 27.93 -1.39 -30.23
C SER A 1137 28.05 -2.17 -31.56
N ASN A 1138 28.64 -1.61 -32.63
CA ASN A 1138 28.58 -2.20 -33.97
C ASN A 1138 29.94 -2.70 -34.51
N ALA A 1139 30.97 -2.83 -33.68
CA ALA A 1139 32.33 -3.12 -34.15
C ALA A 1139 32.74 -4.62 -34.17
N PHE A 1140 31.82 -5.58 -34.27
CA PHE A 1140 32.19 -6.98 -34.50
C PHE A 1140 31.32 -7.65 -35.57
N HIS A 1141 31.99 -8.17 -36.61
CA HIS A 1141 31.57 -8.97 -37.78
C HIS A 1141 30.24 -8.61 -38.48
N GLU A 1142 30.23 -8.57 -39.82
CA GLU A 1142 29.04 -8.22 -40.65
C GLU A 1142 27.82 -9.16 -40.48
N LYS A 1143 27.94 -10.28 -39.77
CA LYS A 1143 26.87 -11.26 -39.53
C LYS A 1143 26.61 -11.36 -38.04
N LYS A 1144 25.46 -10.83 -37.60
CA LYS A 1144 25.04 -10.74 -36.18
C LYS A 1144 25.18 -12.05 -35.40
N THR A 1145 24.80 -13.18 -36.00
CA THR A 1145 24.90 -14.51 -35.37
C THR A 1145 26.34 -14.91 -35.07
N LYS A 1146 27.30 -14.52 -35.90
CA LYS A 1146 28.71 -14.80 -35.69
C LYS A 1146 29.32 -13.88 -34.63
N SER A 1147 28.83 -12.64 -34.53
CA SER A 1147 29.21 -11.70 -33.46
C SER A 1147 28.71 -12.15 -32.09
N GLU A 1148 27.53 -12.78 -32.03
CA GLU A 1148 26.99 -13.40 -30.82
C GLU A 1148 27.79 -14.65 -30.41
N GLU A 1149 28.22 -15.49 -31.36
CA GLU A 1149 29.13 -16.63 -31.10
C GLU A 1149 30.48 -16.17 -30.54
N ILE A 1150 31.07 -15.13 -31.14
CA ILE A 1150 32.34 -14.53 -30.67
C ILE A 1150 32.17 -13.95 -29.26
N HIS A 1151 31.06 -13.25 -29.00
CA HIS A 1151 30.78 -12.69 -27.68
C HIS A 1151 30.67 -13.79 -26.61
N ASN A 1152 29.91 -14.85 -26.90
CA ASN A 1152 29.69 -15.95 -25.98
C ASN A 1152 30.98 -16.74 -25.70
N GLU A 1153 31.84 -16.94 -26.70
CA GLU A 1153 33.11 -17.65 -26.52
C GLU A 1153 34.14 -16.82 -25.72
N LEU A 1154 34.14 -15.49 -25.91
CA LEU A 1154 34.99 -14.60 -25.11
C LEU A 1154 34.48 -14.46 -23.66
N GLU A 1155 33.17 -14.48 -23.45
CA GLU A 1155 32.58 -14.49 -22.11
C GLU A 1155 32.80 -15.83 -21.38
N SER A 1156 32.65 -16.97 -22.08
CA SER A 1156 32.85 -18.31 -21.53
C SER A 1156 34.29 -18.55 -21.08
N ARG A 1157 35.29 -17.98 -21.77
CA ARG A 1157 36.72 -18.05 -21.40
C ARG A 1157 37.14 -16.96 -20.40
N HIS A 1158 36.19 -16.17 -19.90
CA HIS A 1158 36.38 -15.02 -19.00
C HIS A 1158 37.30 -13.93 -19.55
N TYR A 1159 37.32 -13.77 -20.87
CA TYR A 1159 37.95 -12.64 -21.55
C TYR A 1159 37.01 -11.42 -21.61
N LEU A 1160 35.70 -11.67 -21.52
CA LEU A 1160 34.66 -10.67 -21.29
C LEU A 1160 33.87 -10.98 -20.01
N THR A 1161 33.31 -9.96 -19.37
CA THR A 1161 32.31 -10.09 -18.29
C THR A 1161 31.33 -8.93 -18.37
N ASN A 1162 30.03 -9.20 -18.52
CA ASN A 1162 29.01 -8.15 -18.76
C ASN A 1162 29.39 -7.23 -19.93
N SER A 1163 29.93 -7.83 -21.00
CA SER A 1163 30.43 -7.10 -22.18
C SER A 1163 31.65 -6.20 -21.95
N PHE A 1164 32.33 -6.27 -20.79
CA PHE A 1164 33.59 -5.57 -20.53
C PHE A 1164 34.81 -6.48 -20.66
N ILE A 1165 35.89 -5.96 -21.26
CA ILE A 1165 37.20 -6.63 -21.38
C ILE A 1165 37.78 -6.87 -19.99
N THR A 1166 38.13 -8.12 -19.68
CA THR A 1166 38.74 -8.47 -18.40
C THR A 1166 40.25 -8.21 -18.41
N SER A 1167 40.86 -8.10 -17.23
CA SER A 1167 42.32 -7.96 -17.09
C SER A 1167 43.07 -9.11 -17.77
N LYS A 1168 42.48 -10.31 -17.82
CA LYS A 1168 43.02 -11.51 -18.48
C LYS A 1168 43.19 -11.30 -19.99
N LEU A 1169 42.17 -10.75 -20.66
CA LEU A 1169 42.23 -10.45 -22.11
C LEU A 1169 43.16 -9.27 -22.38
N ALA A 1170 43.12 -8.23 -21.54
CA ALA A 1170 43.99 -7.06 -21.66
C ALA A 1170 45.48 -7.41 -21.51
N THR A 1171 45.83 -8.33 -20.60
CA THR A 1171 47.22 -8.76 -20.38
C THR A 1171 47.74 -9.57 -21.57
N GLN A 1172 46.87 -10.33 -22.26
CA GLN A 1172 47.24 -11.09 -23.45
C GLN A 1172 47.36 -10.22 -24.72
N LEU A 1173 46.52 -9.19 -24.86
CA LEU A 1173 46.62 -8.23 -25.97
C LEU A 1173 47.83 -7.29 -25.86
N ALA A 1174 48.41 -7.14 -24.67
CA ALA A 1174 49.53 -6.23 -24.41
C ALA A 1174 50.92 -6.81 -24.78
N ASN A 1175 51.03 -8.09 -25.12
CA ASN A 1175 52.30 -8.75 -25.44
C ASN A 1175 52.28 -9.26 -26.89
N GLU A 1176 52.84 -8.50 -27.84
CA GLU A 1176 52.79 -8.81 -29.28
C GLU A 1176 53.41 -10.18 -29.65
N ASN A 1177 54.23 -10.77 -28.77
CA ASN A 1177 54.88 -12.06 -28.99
C ASN A 1177 54.09 -13.28 -28.46
N ASP A 1178 53.02 -13.07 -27.68
CA ASP A 1178 52.17 -14.16 -27.17
C ASP A 1178 50.93 -14.34 -28.05
N ARG A 1179 50.96 -15.37 -28.90
CA ARG A 1179 49.78 -15.81 -29.67
C ARG A 1179 48.98 -16.86 -28.90
N ILE A 1180 48.31 -16.43 -27.83
CA ILE A 1180 47.51 -17.33 -26.99
C ILE A 1180 46.03 -17.41 -27.46
N LEU A 1181 45.61 -16.54 -28.39
CA LEU A 1181 44.26 -16.54 -28.99
C LEU A 1181 44.11 -17.46 -30.22
N LEU A 1182 45.17 -18.13 -30.67
CA LEU A 1182 45.18 -18.94 -31.90
C LEU A 1182 44.13 -20.05 -31.93
N GLU A 1183 43.84 -20.70 -30.80
CA GLU A 1183 42.80 -21.74 -30.74
C GLU A 1183 41.40 -21.15 -30.93
N THR A 1184 41.11 -20.00 -30.31
CA THR A 1184 39.83 -19.28 -30.43
C THR A 1184 39.66 -18.66 -31.83
N GLU A 1185 40.74 -18.16 -32.42
CA GLU A 1185 40.77 -17.66 -33.80
C GLU A 1185 40.59 -18.79 -34.83
N ALA A 1186 41.15 -19.98 -34.57
CA ALA A 1186 40.99 -21.16 -35.41
C ALA A 1186 39.58 -21.80 -35.29
N GLU A 1187 39.01 -21.85 -34.08
CA GLU A 1187 37.64 -22.35 -33.83
C GLU A 1187 36.57 -21.44 -34.47
N LEU A 1188 36.79 -20.13 -34.48
CA LEU A 1188 35.82 -19.14 -35.00
C LEU A 1188 36.10 -18.73 -36.46
N GLY A 1189 37.28 -19.08 -37.00
CA GLY A 1189 37.71 -18.79 -38.37
C GLY A 1189 37.89 -17.30 -38.65
N ILE A 1190 38.47 -16.54 -37.71
CA ILE A 1190 38.65 -15.08 -37.77
C ILE A 1190 39.97 -14.65 -37.10
N ASP A 1191 40.57 -13.56 -37.58
CA ASP A 1191 41.74 -12.91 -36.94
C ASP A 1191 41.24 -11.84 -35.95
N LEU A 1192 41.07 -12.26 -34.71
CA LEU A 1192 40.43 -11.47 -33.65
C LEU A 1192 41.44 -10.52 -32.99
N GLN A 1193 42.69 -10.96 -32.84
CA GLN A 1193 43.79 -10.19 -32.28
C GLN A 1193 44.11 -8.96 -33.14
N HIS A 1194 44.20 -9.11 -34.47
CA HIS A 1194 44.44 -7.97 -35.36
C HIS A 1194 43.27 -6.96 -35.37
N ARG A 1195 42.02 -7.43 -35.32
CA ARG A 1195 40.84 -6.54 -35.30
C ARG A 1195 40.70 -5.74 -34.02
N LEU A 1196 40.96 -6.37 -32.87
CA LEU A 1196 40.99 -5.68 -31.58
C LEU A 1196 42.14 -4.66 -31.52
N HIS A 1197 43.31 -4.99 -32.07
CA HIS A 1197 44.44 -4.06 -32.17
C HIS A 1197 44.14 -2.84 -33.08
N SER A 1198 43.41 -3.05 -34.19
CA SER A 1198 42.99 -1.98 -35.10
C SER A 1198 42.00 -1.01 -34.45
N ILE A 1199 41.02 -1.53 -33.70
CA ILE A 1199 40.03 -0.72 -32.97
C ILE A 1199 40.71 0.13 -31.89
N ILE A 1200 41.72 -0.43 -31.21
CA ILE A 1200 42.51 0.26 -30.19
C ILE A 1200 43.42 1.34 -30.83
N ASN A 1201 44.08 1.05 -31.95
CA ASN A 1201 44.94 2.02 -32.64
C ASN A 1201 44.15 3.18 -33.29
N GLU A 1202 42.91 2.96 -33.72
CA GLU A 1202 42.08 4.02 -34.32
C GLU A 1202 41.37 4.92 -33.30
N SER A 1203 41.29 4.50 -32.03
CA SER A 1203 40.66 5.27 -30.95
C SER A 1203 41.64 6.06 -30.08
N ILE A 1204 42.94 5.97 -30.37
CA ILE A 1204 44.01 6.75 -29.72
C ILE A 1204 44.57 7.75 -30.73
N SER A 1205 44.28 9.03 -30.53
CA SER A 1205 45.28 10.06 -30.82
C SER A 1205 45.21 11.05 -29.68
N GLU A 1206 46.12 10.81 -28.73
CA GLU A 1206 46.39 11.52 -27.48
C GLU A 1206 45.48 11.14 -26.28
N ASP A 1207 46.07 10.30 -25.42
CA ASP A 1207 45.75 10.00 -24.01
C ASP A 1207 44.69 8.94 -23.68
N ALA A 1208 45.16 7.70 -23.76
CA ALA A 1208 44.49 6.42 -23.49
C ALA A 1208 44.04 6.15 -22.04
N GLU A 1209 44.14 7.09 -21.10
CA GLU A 1209 43.79 6.85 -19.69
C GLU A 1209 42.30 7.11 -19.34
N ILE A 1210 41.56 7.78 -20.22
CA ILE A 1210 40.23 8.35 -19.88
C ILE A 1210 39.06 7.39 -20.18
N VAL A 1211 39.24 6.43 -21.10
CA VAL A 1211 38.17 5.53 -21.59
C VAL A 1211 37.59 4.62 -20.51
N TRP A 1212 38.39 4.24 -19.49
CA TRP A 1212 37.98 3.29 -18.45
C TRP A 1212 37.04 3.84 -17.37
N ARG A 1213 36.67 5.13 -17.39
CA ARG A 1213 35.99 5.78 -16.25
C ARG A 1213 34.61 6.39 -16.57
N LEU A 1214 34.06 6.13 -17.75
CA LEU A 1214 32.74 6.63 -18.15
C LEU A 1214 31.57 6.06 -17.32
N PRO A 1215 31.51 4.74 -17.02
CA PRO A 1215 30.52 4.20 -16.08
C PRO A 1215 30.68 4.77 -14.67
N GLU A 1216 31.90 5.15 -14.30
CA GLU A 1216 32.22 5.71 -12.98
C GLU A 1216 31.81 7.19 -12.89
N LEU A 1217 31.94 7.96 -13.97
CA LEU A 1217 31.42 9.32 -14.09
C LEU A 1217 29.88 9.33 -14.02
N ILE A 1218 29.23 8.40 -14.71
CA ILE A 1218 27.77 8.24 -14.68
C ILE A 1218 27.32 7.76 -13.30
N LYS A 1219 27.98 6.76 -12.70
CA LYS A 1219 27.74 6.34 -11.30
C LYS A 1219 27.97 7.46 -10.30
N GLN A 1220 28.95 8.34 -10.53
CA GLN A 1220 29.24 9.47 -9.64
C GLN A 1220 28.23 10.60 -9.80
N LEU A 1221 27.77 10.91 -11.02
CA LEU A 1221 26.64 11.82 -11.26
C LEU A 1221 25.32 11.27 -10.69
N ILE A 1222 25.12 9.95 -10.74
CA ILE A 1222 24.00 9.23 -10.11
C ILE A 1222 24.11 9.25 -8.57
N ARG A 1223 25.32 9.14 -8.01
CA ARG A 1223 25.61 9.28 -6.56
C ARG A 1223 25.39 10.70 -6.06
N ILE A 1224 25.82 11.71 -6.81
CA ILE A 1224 25.56 13.15 -6.53
C ILE A 1224 24.05 13.45 -6.52
N ARG A 1225 23.24 12.60 -7.15
CA ARG A 1225 21.78 12.70 -7.25
C ARG A 1225 21.01 11.62 -6.46
N GLY A 1226 21.63 10.88 -5.54
CA GLY A 1226 20.94 9.97 -4.61
C GLY A 1226 19.98 8.93 -5.22
N LYS A 1227 20.15 8.50 -6.48
CA LYS A 1227 19.24 7.57 -7.18
C LYS A 1227 19.95 6.33 -7.74
N SER A 1228 20.76 5.67 -6.91
CA SER A 1228 21.58 4.53 -7.34
C SER A 1228 20.81 3.23 -7.63
N GLU A 1229 19.55 3.09 -7.21
CA GLU A 1229 18.77 1.85 -7.41
C GLU A 1229 17.77 1.92 -8.59
N GLN A 1230 17.51 3.11 -9.16
CA GLN A 1230 16.59 3.29 -10.29
C GLN A 1230 17.26 3.22 -11.67
N TYR A 1231 18.60 3.19 -11.70
CA TYR A 1231 19.46 3.15 -12.88
C TYR A 1231 20.44 1.99 -12.74
#